data_AF-A0A3S1GZE1-F1
#
_entry.id   AF-A0A3S1GZE1-F1
#
_cell.length_a   1.000
_cell.length_b   1.000
_cell.length_c   1.000
_cell.angle_alpha   90.00
_cell.angle_beta   90.00
_cell.angle_gamma   90.00
#
_symmetry.space_group_name_H-M   'P 1'
#
loop_
_entity.id
_entity.type
_entity.pdbx_description
1 polymer ?
#
loop_
_entity_poly.entity_id
_entity_poly.type
_entity_poly.pdbx_seq_one_letter_code
_entity_poly.pdbx_strand_id
1 'polypeptide(L)'
;MEQRRSSQSVKRKELVDKLNLTGKRAFASAAAAAKLRGNPYVELVHFIEQLVLSDRCDVQLIIADVGVDMGRLASDMTRAVDKLPYGATSIEEFSDHIFHAIQEAWSLATLEFRVKEVRSAHVLLACLKTPVLEGLLSKISGEFDRIDADAVIARFAEVTGGSLEAGSPAAAPAAETPRRAPGGDSPLAKYATDLTQRARDGKIDPVVGRDPEIRQIVDILMRRRQNNPILTGEAGVGKTAVVEGFALRIAEGDVPPTLQGVSVRMLDVGLMQAGASVKGEFEKRLKAVIDEVQSSETPVILFIDEAHTLIGAGGAAGTGDAANLLKPALARGELRTIAATTWAEYKQHIEKDPALTRRFQVVKIDEPSEAVAVLMLRGVAGVLEQHHKVQILDEAIEAAVGLSHRYIPARQLPDKAVSLLDTACARVAISQHATPAEVEDILRRRQALEVERAIIGREAAIGIDVADRQARVETGLAEAELTLAAAQERWDREKALVGEILELRARLRGEGVPLDAVESPEAVAETAGADVPETKAPETDADATATADPSPPDPAADLARLRELMAELAEAQGETPLILPSVDRNAVAAVVQDWTGIPTGRMLSSQTEKALRLAATLSERVVGQDHAMEMIARRVQTSRAGLGAPEKPVGVFLLCGPSGVGKTETALALAET
;
A
#
# COMPACT_ATOMS: atom_id res chain seq x y z
N MET A 1 -0.06 -0.72 36.08
CA MET A 1 -1.15 -1.66 35.74
C MET A 1 -1.60 -1.52 34.28
N GLU A 2 -0.73 -1.01 33.38
CA GLU A 2 -0.90 -1.16 31.94
C GLU A 2 0.00 -2.32 31.50
N GLN A 3 -0.58 -3.52 31.42
CA GLN A 3 0.06 -4.66 30.79
C GLN A 3 -0.83 -5.13 29.64
N ARG A 4 -0.19 -5.29 28.47
CA ARG A 4 -0.57 -6.19 27.38
C ARG A 4 -1.92 -5.92 26.71
N ARG A 5 -1.93 -5.02 25.73
CA ARG A 5 -2.75 -5.17 24.53
C ARG A 5 -1.84 -5.33 23.32
N SER A 6 -1.39 -6.56 23.10
CA SER A 6 -0.77 -7.01 21.87
C SER A 6 -1.46 -8.30 21.43
N SER A 7 -2.47 -8.21 20.58
CA SER A 7 -2.98 -9.32 19.78
C SER A 7 -3.89 -8.80 18.66
N GLN A 8 -3.37 -8.87 17.42
CA GLN A 8 -4.07 -8.99 16.15
C GLN A 8 -5.46 -8.34 16.04
N SER A 9 -5.48 -7.05 15.66
CA SER A 9 -6.67 -6.44 15.07
C SER A 9 -6.72 -6.82 13.58
N VAL A 10 -7.40 -7.91 13.23
CA VAL A 10 -7.86 -8.09 11.83
C VAL A 10 -8.79 -6.91 11.52
N LYS A 11 -8.59 -6.22 10.40
CA LYS A 11 -9.40 -5.04 10.09
C LYS A 11 -10.87 -5.47 9.98
N ARG A 12 -11.79 -4.81 10.70
CA ARG A 12 -13.24 -5.13 10.73
C ARG A 12 -13.86 -5.35 9.33
N LYS A 13 -13.38 -4.61 8.32
CA LYS A 13 -13.77 -4.76 6.91
C LYS A 13 -13.41 -6.14 6.32
N GLU A 14 -12.21 -6.63 6.60
CA GLU A 14 -11.73 -7.93 6.10
C GLU A 14 -12.52 -9.10 6.70
N LEU A 15 -13.02 -8.97 7.94
CA LEU A 15 -13.91 -9.96 8.55
C LEU A 15 -15.26 -10.01 7.84
N VAL A 16 -15.86 -8.85 7.56
CA VAL A 16 -17.15 -8.77 6.85
C VAL A 16 -17.04 -9.29 5.41
N ASP A 17 -15.90 -9.11 4.76
CA ASP A 17 -15.66 -9.60 3.39
C ASP A 17 -15.73 -11.13 3.26
N LYS A 18 -15.72 -11.85 4.39
CA LYS A 18 -15.59 -13.31 4.45
C LYS A 18 -16.91 -14.00 4.70
N LEU A 19 -17.92 -13.24 5.11
CA LEU A 19 -19.30 -13.68 5.09
C LEU A 19 -19.72 -13.98 3.65
N ASN A 20 -20.52 -15.02 3.49
CA ASN A 20 -21.16 -15.30 2.22
C ASN A 20 -22.23 -14.26 1.89
N LEU A 21 -22.83 -14.35 0.70
CA LEU A 21 -23.85 -13.38 0.26
C LEU A 21 -25.01 -13.24 1.27
N THR A 22 -25.46 -14.36 1.86
CA THR A 22 -26.51 -14.36 2.89
C THR A 22 -26.06 -13.65 4.16
N GLY A 23 -24.86 -13.95 4.67
CA GLY A 23 -24.27 -13.28 5.83
C GLY A 23 -24.04 -11.79 5.61
N LYS A 24 -23.55 -11.38 4.42
CA LYS A 24 -23.36 -9.96 4.06
C LYS A 24 -24.68 -9.20 3.99
N ARG A 25 -25.73 -9.82 3.44
CA ARG A 25 -27.09 -9.25 3.44
C ARG A 25 -27.62 -9.11 4.85
N ALA A 26 -27.51 -10.15 5.68
CA ALA A 26 -27.95 -10.09 7.08
C ALA A 26 -27.20 -9.01 7.88
N PHE A 27 -25.89 -8.87 7.67
CA PHE A 27 -25.06 -7.83 8.30
C PHE A 27 -25.53 -6.42 7.90
N ALA A 28 -25.78 -6.18 6.61
CA ALA A 28 -26.31 -4.90 6.14
C ALA A 28 -27.74 -4.62 6.64
N SER A 29 -28.61 -5.64 6.63
CA SER A 29 -29.99 -5.54 7.14
C SER A 29 -30.04 -5.29 8.65
N ALA A 30 -29.06 -5.79 9.42
CA ALA A 30 -28.98 -5.56 10.86
C ALA A 30 -28.79 -4.07 11.17
N ALA A 31 -27.98 -3.37 10.38
CA ALA A 31 -27.85 -1.91 10.48
C ALA A 31 -29.16 -1.20 10.12
N ALA A 32 -29.83 -1.62 9.06
CA ALA A 32 -31.13 -1.04 8.68
C ALA A 32 -32.19 -1.25 9.78
N ALA A 33 -32.22 -2.41 10.41
CA ALA A 33 -33.13 -2.74 11.51
C ALA A 33 -32.86 -1.90 12.76
N ALA A 34 -31.60 -1.77 13.19
CA ALA A 34 -31.21 -0.89 14.30
C ALA A 34 -31.59 0.57 14.05
N LYS A 35 -31.40 1.08 12.81
CA LYS A 35 -31.80 2.44 12.43
C LYS A 35 -33.32 2.64 12.51
N LEU A 36 -34.10 1.68 12.01
CA LEU A 36 -35.56 1.76 11.99
C LEU A 36 -36.16 1.72 13.39
N ARG A 37 -35.52 1.01 14.33
CA ARG A 37 -35.89 0.95 15.75
C ARG A 37 -35.31 2.10 16.59
N GLY A 38 -34.46 2.96 16.01
CA GLY A 38 -33.86 4.10 16.68
C GLY A 38 -32.78 3.72 17.71
N ASN A 39 -32.12 2.58 17.53
CA ASN A 39 -31.03 2.14 18.41
C ASN A 39 -29.70 2.82 18.01
N PRO A 40 -28.88 3.31 18.97
CA PRO A 40 -27.60 3.96 18.67
C PRO A 40 -26.52 2.97 18.18
N TYR A 41 -26.59 1.69 18.57
CA TYR A 41 -25.59 0.67 18.21
C TYR A 41 -26.22 -0.53 17.52
N VAL A 42 -25.51 -1.11 16.54
CA VAL A 42 -25.89 -2.41 15.96
C VAL A 42 -25.34 -3.52 16.87
N GLU A 43 -26.22 -4.06 17.71
CA GLU A 43 -25.92 -5.19 18.60
C GLU A 43 -26.02 -6.56 17.92
N LEU A 44 -25.41 -7.58 18.53
CA LEU A 44 -25.42 -8.97 18.05
C LEU A 44 -26.84 -9.52 17.79
N VAL A 45 -27.82 -9.12 18.60
CA VAL A 45 -29.22 -9.53 18.42
C VAL A 45 -29.79 -9.13 17.06
N HIS A 46 -29.46 -7.94 16.54
CA HIS A 46 -29.90 -7.52 15.21
C HIS A 46 -29.31 -8.41 14.13
N PHE A 47 -28.04 -8.79 14.26
CA PHE A 47 -27.39 -9.65 13.27
C PHE A 47 -27.95 -11.07 13.28
N ILE A 48 -28.12 -11.67 14.46
CA ILE A 48 -28.70 -13.01 14.60
C ILE A 48 -30.16 -13.04 14.14
N GLU A 49 -30.95 -12.02 14.46
CA GLU A 49 -32.34 -11.91 13.99
C GLU A 49 -32.41 -11.92 12.46
N GLN A 50 -31.56 -11.15 11.77
CA GLN A 50 -31.53 -11.14 10.30
C GLN A 50 -31.07 -12.47 9.69
N LEU A 51 -30.18 -13.22 10.36
CA LEU A 51 -29.80 -14.56 9.93
C LEU A 51 -30.97 -15.55 10.07
N VAL A 52 -31.74 -15.47 11.15
CA VAL A 52 -32.92 -16.33 11.40
C VAL A 52 -34.05 -16.03 10.42
N LEU A 53 -34.23 -14.76 10.04
CA LEU A 53 -35.23 -14.31 9.07
C LEU A 53 -34.84 -14.58 7.61
N SER A 54 -33.60 -14.97 7.33
CA SER A 54 -33.13 -15.23 5.96
C SER A 54 -33.70 -16.55 5.42
N ASP A 55 -34.51 -16.47 4.37
CA ASP A 55 -35.19 -17.63 3.78
C ASP A 55 -34.23 -18.73 3.32
N ARG A 56 -34.51 -19.98 3.74
CA ARG A 56 -33.77 -21.19 3.35
C ARG A 56 -32.25 -21.07 3.54
N CYS A 57 -31.83 -20.35 4.58
CA CYS A 57 -30.45 -20.28 5.05
C CYS A 57 -30.10 -21.48 5.94
N ASP A 58 -28.81 -21.73 6.20
CA ASP A 58 -28.36 -22.84 7.04
C ASP A 58 -28.93 -22.72 8.47
N VAL A 59 -29.04 -21.50 9.03
CA VAL A 59 -29.59 -21.25 10.37
C VAL A 59 -31.05 -21.71 10.48
N GLN A 60 -31.88 -21.43 9.48
CA GLN A 60 -33.28 -21.89 9.47
C GLN A 60 -33.37 -23.42 9.46
N LEU A 61 -32.50 -24.08 8.71
CA LEU A 61 -32.49 -25.54 8.64
C LEU A 61 -32.01 -26.18 9.96
N ILE A 62 -31.02 -25.59 10.63
CA ILE A 62 -30.58 -26.04 11.96
C ILE A 62 -31.70 -25.90 12.99
N ILE A 63 -32.37 -24.74 13.00
CA ILE A 63 -33.51 -24.47 13.89
C ILE A 63 -34.64 -25.48 13.65
N ALA A 64 -34.92 -25.80 12.38
CA ALA A 64 -35.93 -26.77 12.00
C ALA A 64 -35.57 -28.22 12.39
N ASP A 65 -34.31 -28.64 12.19
CA ASP A 65 -33.82 -30.00 12.56
C ASP A 65 -33.90 -30.23 14.08
N VAL A 66 -33.55 -29.22 14.88
CA VAL A 66 -33.57 -29.29 16.35
C VAL A 66 -34.99 -29.13 16.94
N GLY A 67 -35.95 -28.67 16.14
CA GLY A 67 -37.34 -28.46 16.58
C GLY A 67 -37.49 -27.28 17.55
N VAL A 68 -36.75 -26.20 17.30
CA VAL A 68 -36.88 -24.92 18.01
C VAL A 68 -38.23 -24.26 17.71
N ASP A 69 -38.91 -23.73 18.73
CA ASP A 69 -40.18 -23.03 18.54
C ASP A 69 -39.95 -21.64 17.96
N MET A 70 -40.26 -21.48 16.67
CA MET A 70 -40.09 -20.22 15.95
C MET A 70 -40.96 -19.08 16.47
N GLY A 71 -42.16 -19.37 16.99
CA GLY A 71 -43.04 -18.34 17.55
C GLY A 71 -42.47 -17.77 18.85
N ARG A 72 -41.89 -18.64 19.68
CA ARG A 72 -41.20 -18.24 20.90
C ARG A 72 -39.88 -17.52 20.62
N LEU A 73 -39.06 -18.06 19.71
CA LEU A 73 -37.79 -17.45 19.31
C LEU A 73 -37.99 -16.02 18.77
N ALA A 74 -38.98 -15.80 17.90
CA ALA A 74 -39.30 -14.48 17.37
C ALA A 74 -39.79 -13.50 18.45
N SER A 75 -40.62 -13.98 19.39
CA SER A 75 -41.10 -13.18 20.52
C SER A 75 -39.97 -12.78 21.47
N ASP A 76 -39.03 -13.68 21.71
CA ASP A 76 -37.86 -13.45 22.56
C ASP A 76 -36.87 -12.47 21.91
N MET A 77 -36.58 -12.61 20.62
CA MET A 77 -35.76 -11.66 19.86
C MET A 77 -36.36 -10.26 19.84
N THR A 78 -37.68 -10.14 19.61
CA THR A 78 -38.38 -8.85 19.67
C THR A 78 -38.22 -8.20 21.04
N ARG A 79 -38.41 -8.98 22.13
CA ARG A 79 -38.21 -8.50 23.50
C ARG A 79 -36.76 -8.12 23.80
N ALA A 80 -35.79 -8.82 23.23
CA ALA A 80 -34.38 -8.53 23.39
C ALA A 80 -34.00 -7.21 22.69
N VAL A 81 -34.54 -6.95 21.49
CA VAL A 81 -34.38 -5.67 20.77
C VAL A 81 -35.09 -4.52 21.51
N ASP A 82 -36.31 -4.74 22.01
CA ASP A 82 -37.08 -3.70 22.73
C ASP A 82 -36.42 -3.26 24.06
N LYS A 83 -35.52 -4.07 24.62
CA LYS A 83 -34.73 -3.73 25.82
C LYS A 83 -33.52 -2.84 25.51
N LEU A 84 -33.14 -2.69 24.24
CA LEU A 84 -31.99 -1.88 23.86
C LEU A 84 -32.32 -0.38 24.00
N PRO A 85 -31.30 0.47 24.23
CA PRO A 85 -31.48 1.92 24.20
C PRO A 85 -32.08 2.38 22.88
N TYR A 86 -33.07 3.27 22.92
CA TYR A 86 -33.75 3.82 21.74
C TYR A 86 -33.82 5.35 21.79
N GLY A 87 -34.05 5.99 20.65
CA GLY A 87 -34.16 7.45 20.50
C GLY A 87 -33.01 8.10 19.73
N ALA A 88 -32.10 7.31 19.15
CA ALA A 88 -31.04 7.81 18.27
C ALA A 88 -31.57 8.10 16.87
N THR A 89 -31.10 9.19 16.26
CA THR A 89 -31.45 9.59 14.88
C THR A 89 -30.52 8.97 13.82
N SER A 90 -29.38 8.43 14.24
CA SER A 90 -28.41 7.71 13.41
C SER A 90 -27.70 6.62 14.20
N ILE A 91 -27.13 5.63 13.50
CA ILE A 91 -26.28 4.60 14.09
C ILE A 91 -24.90 5.22 14.37
N GLU A 92 -24.40 5.03 15.58
CA GLU A 92 -23.04 5.43 15.99
C GLU A 92 -22.01 4.38 15.57
N GLU A 93 -22.21 3.10 15.92
CA GLU A 93 -21.24 2.04 15.65
C GLU A 93 -21.84 0.61 15.67
N PHE A 94 -21.06 -0.38 15.21
CA PHE A 94 -21.35 -1.81 15.36
C PHE A 94 -20.67 -2.37 16.63
N SER A 95 -21.38 -3.22 17.36
CA SER A 95 -20.88 -3.91 18.55
C SER A 95 -19.71 -4.85 18.22
N ASP A 96 -18.65 -4.84 19.07
CA ASP A 96 -17.49 -5.72 18.92
C ASP A 96 -17.87 -7.22 18.95
N HIS A 97 -18.98 -7.56 19.58
CA HIS A 97 -19.50 -8.93 19.63
C HIS A 97 -19.86 -9.48 18.25
N ILE A 98 -20.27 -8.62 17.30
CA ILE A 98 -20.55 -9.04 15.92
C ILE A 98 -19.25 -9.45 15.22
N PHE A 99 -18.20 -8.66 15.37
CA PHE A 99 -16.91 -8.96 14.74
C PHE A 99 -16.24 -10.17 15.42
N HIS A 100 -16.37 -10.30 16.73
CA HIS A 100 -15.94 -11.50 17.45
C HIS A 100 -16.70 -12.74 16.96
N ALA A 101 -18.01 -12.67 16.76
CA ALA A 101 -18.80 -13.76 16.17
C ALA A 101 -18.33 -14.12 14.77
N ILE A 102 -18.07 -13.14 13.89
CA ILE A 102 -17.58 -13.39 12.53
C ILE A 102 -16.16 -14.01 12.54
N GLN A 103 -15.31 -13.56 13.45
CA GLN A 103 -13.95 -14.09 13.62
C GLN A 103 -13.97 -15.55 14.07
N GLU A 104 -14.77 -15.88 15.08
CA GLU A 104 -14.93 -17.26 15.55
C GLU A 104 -15.63 -18.13 14.49
N ALA A 105 -16.59 -17.57 13.75
CA ALA A 105 -17.24 -18.24 12.63
C ALA A 105 -16.28 -18.57 11.50
N TRP A 106 -15.35 -17.66 11.18
CA TRP A 106 -14.27 -17.95 10.25
C TRP A 106 -13.41 -19.09 10.77
N SER A 107 -12.97 -19.00 12.03
CA SER A 107 -12.15 -20.05 12.65
C SER A 107 -12.82 -21.41 12.51
N LEU A 108 -14.11 -21.51 12.85
CA LEU A 108 -14.90 -22.73 12.69
C LEU A 108 -15.03 -23.17 11.22
N ALA A 109 -15.37 -22.26 10.32
CA ALA A 109 -15.54 -22.54 8.89
C ALA A 109 -14.24 -23.09 8.24
N THR A 110 -13.09 -22.54 8.63
CA THR A 110 -11.79 -22.92 8.05
C THR A 110 -11.18 -24.16 8.69
N LEU A 111 -11.31 -24.32 10.00
CA LEU A 111 -10.73 -25.45 10.72
C LEU A 111 -11.56 -26.73 10.57
N GLU A 112 -12.88 -26.62 10.76
CA GLU A 112 -13.76 -27.78 10.82
C GLU A 112 -14.31 -28.14 9.43
N PHE A 113 -14.81 -27.14 8.70
CA PHE A 113 -15.48 -27.34 7.42
C PHE A 113 -14.58 -27.13 6.20
N ARG A 114 -13.37 -26.58 6.39
CA ARG A 114 -12.38 -26.26 5.34
C ARG A 114 -12.93 -25.39 4.20
N VAL A 115 -13.93 -24.58 4.48
CA VAL A 115 -14.52 -23.64 3.51
C VAL A 115 -13.92 -22.25 3.71
N LYS A 116 -13.74 -21.51 2.61
CA LYS A 116 -13.14 -20.16 2.60
C LYS A 116 -14.16 -19.05 2.84
N GLU A 117 -15.45 -19.39 2.86
CA GLU A 117 -16.57 -18.47 2.97
C GLU A 117 -17.40 -18.83 4.21
N VAL A 118 -17.68 -17.83 5.04
CA VAL A 118 -18.43 -17.98 6.29
C VAL A 118 -19.93 -17.92 5.99
N ARG A 119 -20.54 -19.10 5.93
CA ARG A 119 -22.00 -19.28 5.88
C ARG A 119 -22.69 -18.98 7.21
N SER A 120 -24.01 -18.76 7.18
CA SER A 120 -24.81 -18.40 8.35
C SER A 120 -24.71 -19.40 9.51
N ALA A 121 -24.66 -20.70 9.23
CA ALA A 121 -24.52 -21.71 10.28
C ALA A 121 -23.19 -21.63 11.03
N HIS A 122 -22.10 -21.25 10.36
CA HIS A 122 -20.81 -21.09 11.04
C HIS A 122 -20.88 -19.97 12.08
N VAL A 123 -21.64 -18.90 11.80
CA VAL A 123 -21.87 -17.80 12.74
C VAL A 123 -22.62 -18.28 13.97
N LEU A 124 -23.74 -18.97 13.77
CA LEU A 124 -24.55 -19.48 14.88
C LEU A 124 -23.78 -20.50 15.73
N LEU A 125 -23.15 -21.49 15.09
CA LEU A 125 -22.41 -22.55 15.78
C LEU A 125 -21.18 -22.00 16.52
N ALA A 126 -20.47 -21.04 15.94
CA ALA A 126 -19.34 -20.39 16.61
C ALA A 126 -19.79 -19.54 17.81
N CYS A 127 -20.95 -18.88 17.73
CA CYS A 127 -21.52 -18.19 18.88
C CYS A 127 -21.83 -19.17 20.02
N LEU A 128 -22.42 -20.33 19.71
CA LEU A 128 -22.74 -21.36 20.71
C LEU A 128 -21.50 -22.01 21.33
N LYS A 129 -20.36 -22.04 20.64
CA LYS A 129 -19.10 -22.63 21.15
C LYS A 129 -18.20 -21.66 21.90
N THR A 130 -18.51 -20.36 21.86
CA THR A 130 -17.70 -19.31 22.48
C THR A 130 -18.42 -18.78 23.72
N PRO A 131 -17.91 -19.00 24.96
CA PRO A 131 -18.66 -18.75 26.19
C PRO A 131 -19.27 -17.34 26.34
N VAL A 132 -18.57 -16.32 25.83
CA VAL A 132 -19.07 -14.92 25.85
C VAL A 132 -20.25 -14.73 24.89
N LEU A 133 -20.21 -15.33 23.71
CA LEU A 133 -21.25 -15.23 22.68
C LEU A 133 -22.43 -16.15 22.99
N GLU A 134 -22.16 -17.34 23.53
CA GLU A 134 -23.17 -18.29 24.01
C GLU A 134 -24.03 -17.64 25.09
N GLY A 135 -23.39 -17.01 26.10
CA GLY A 135 -24.11 -16.27 27.15
C GLY A 135 -24.90 -15.05 26.63
N LEU A 136 -24.56 -14.50 25.45
CA LEU A 136 -25.38 -13.47 24.80
C LEU A 136 -26.55 -14.08 24.03
N LEU A 137 -26.36 -15.21 23.34
CA LEU A 137 -27.45 -15.94 22.66
C LEU A 137 -28.50 -16.43 23.66
N SER A 138 -28.10 -17.04 24.78
CA SER A 138 -29.05 -17.49 25.82
C SER A 138 -29.82 -16.33 26.46
N LYS A 139 -29.24 -15.12 26.51
CA LYS A 139 -29.94 -13.89 26.93
C LYS A 139 -30.95 -13.38 25.89
N ILE A 140 -30.70 -13.65 24.60
CA ILE A 140 -31.62 -13.32 23.51
C ILE A 140 -32.81 -14.28 23.55
N SER A 141 -32.57 -15.59 23.57
CA SER A 141 -33.60 -16.61 23.76
C SER A 141 -33.00 -17.92 24.28
N GLY A 142 -33.68 -18.56 25.24
CA GLY A 142 -33.31 -19.89 25.74
C GLY A 142 -33.58 -21.02 24.74
N GLU A 143 -34.24 -20.74 23.60
CA GLU A 143 -34.41 -21.75 22.55
C GLU A 143 -33.08 -22.12 21.87
N PHE A 144 -32.08 -21.23 21.91
CA PHE A 144 -30.74 -21.55 21.39
C PHE A 144 -30.02 -22.64 22.21
N ASP A 145 -30.34 -22.79 23.50
CA ASP A 145 -29.75 -23.82 24.38
C ASP A 145 -30.14 -25.24 23.95
N ARG A 146 -31.15 -25.39 23.09
CA ARG A 146 -31.58 -26.69 22.53
C ARG A 146 -30.67 -27.15 21.40
N ILE A 147 -29.86 -26.26 20.84
CA ILE A 147 -28.96 -26.55 19.73
C ILE A 147 -27.63 -27.06 20.30
N ASP A 148 -27.41 -28.37 20.23
CA ASP A 148 -26.10 -28.96 20.50
C ASP A 148 -25.17 -28.69 19.30
N ALA A 149 -24.27 -27.73 19.47
CA ALA A 149 -23.37 -27.30 18.40
C ALA A 149 -22.47 -28.43 17.88
N ASP A 150 -21.98 -29.32 18.75
CA ASP A 150 -21.09 -30.42 18.33
C ASP A 150 -21.87 -31.50 17.58
N ALA A 151 -23.10 -31.80 18.00
CA ALA A 151 -23.98 -32.73 17.28
C ALA A 151 -24.36 -32.19 15.88
N VAL A 152 -24.64 -30.89 15.77
CA VAL A 152 -24.96 -30.25 14.47
C VAL A 152 -23.73 -30.20 13.57
N ILE A 153 -22.53 -29.94 14.10
CA ILE A 153 -21.28 -29.98 13.33
C ILE A 153 -21.04 -31.38 12.74
N ALA A 154 -21.25 -32.44 13.54
CA ALA A 154 -21.06 -33.82 13.08
C ALA A 154 -22.03 -34.23 11.94
N ARG A 155 -23.24 -33.64 11.92
CA ARG A 155 -24.29 -33.90 10.92
C ARG A 155 -24.48 -32.74 9.93
N PHE A 156 -23.51 -31.85 9.81
CA PHE A 156 -23.69 -30.56 9.15
C PHE A 156 -24.16 -30.66 7.69
N ALA A 157 -23.63 -31.60 6.92
CA ALA A 157 -24.03 -31.81 5.53
C ALA A 157 -25.47 -32.36 5.39
N GLU A 158 -25.92 -33.16 6.35
CA GLU A 158 -27.28 -33.69 6.42
C GLU A 158 -28.26 -32.56 6.76
N VAL A 159 -27.96 -31.77 7.78
CA VAL A 159 -28.81 -30.68 8.29
C VAL A 159 -28.90 -29.52 7.30
N THR A 160 -27.77 -29.14 6.66
CA THR A 160 -27.72 -27.96 5.77
C THR A 160 -27.90 -28.28 4.28
N GLY A 161 -28.19 -29.54 3.92
CA GLY A 161 -28.25 -29.98 2.52
C GLY A 161 -29.33 -29.30 1.65
N GLY A 162 -30.38 -28.75 2.26
CA GLY A 162 -31.45 -28.00 1.57
C GLY A 162 -31.22 -26.49 1.47
N SER A 163 -30.06 -26.01 1.92
CA SER A 163 -29.77 -24.59 2.05
C SER A 163 -29.46 -23.93 0.71
N LEU A 164 -29.91 -22.70 0.52
CA LEU A 164 -29.47 -21.86 -0.60
C LEU A 164 -27.99 -21.46 -0.49
N GLU A 165 -27.37 -21.69 0.66
CA GLU A 165 -25.95 -21.45 0.92
C GLU A 165 -25.07 -22.68 0.61
N ALA A 166 -25.67 -23.82 0.24
CA ALA A 166 -24.93 -24.95 -0.31
C ALA A 166 -24.65 -24.69 -1.79
N GLY A 167 -23.38 -24.38 -2.13
CA GLY A 167 -22.95 -24.26 -3.51
C GLY A 167 -23.26 -25.54 -4.33
N SER A 168 -23.44 -25.38 -5.65
CA SER A 168 -23.74 -26.49 -6.57
C SER A 168 -22.78 -27.68 -6.35
N PRO A 169 -23.28 -28.92 -6.25
CA PRO A 169 -22.46 -30.06 -5.87
C PRO A 169 -21.49 -30.42 -7.00
N ALA A 170 -20.19 -30.25 -6.77
CA ALA A 170 -19.16 -30.88 -7.58
C ALA A 170 -19.24 -32.41 -7.34
N ALA A 171 -19.55 -33.15 -8.40
CA ALA A 171 -19.65 -34.60 -8.38
C ALA A 171 -18.33 -35.24 -7.90
N ALA A 172 -18.45 -36.22 -7.01
CA ALA A 172 -17.33 -37.05 -6.56
C ALA A 172 -16.71 -37.80 -7.76
N PRO A 173 -15.38 -37.81 -7.94
CA PRO A 173 -14.78 -38.69 -8.91
C PRO A 173 -14.60 -40.08 -8.31
N ALA A 174 -15.18 -41.07 -9.01
CA ALA A 174 -14.82 -42.46 -8.90
C ALA A 174 -13.35 -42.67 -9.29
N ALA A 175 -12.77 -43.76 -8.78
CA ALA A 175 -11.38 -44.12 -8.91
C ALA A 175 -10.98 -44.33 -10.39
N GLU A 176 -10.32 -43.33 -10.97
CA GLU A 176 -9.41 -43.51 -12.10
C GLU A 176 -8.12 -42.72 -11.85
N THR A 177 -7.00 -43.39 -12.04
CA THR A 177 -5.63 -42.88 -11.95
C THR A 177 -5.47 -41.56 -12.74
N PRO A 178 -5.23 -40.40 -12.10
CA PRO A 178 -5.17 -39.15 -12.84
C PRO A 178 -3.76 -38.92 -13.38
N ARG A 179 -3.66 -38.84 -14.71
CA ARG A 179 -2.75 -37.88 -15.35
C ARG A 179 -3.27 -36.48 -15.02
N ARG A 180 -2.47 -35.69 -14.32
CA ARG A 180 -2.84 -34.35 -13.83
C ARG A 180 -2.87 -33.33 -14.97
N ALA A 181 -3.99 -32.64 -15.12
CA ALA A 181 -4.05 -31.34 -15.80
C ALA A 181 -3.74 -30.22 -14.79
N PRO A 182 -3.13 -29.10 -15.21
CA PRO A 182 -2.71 -28.02 -14.33
C PRO A 182 -3.86 -27.04 -14.06
N GLY A 183 -4.17 -26.79 -12.78
CA GLY A 183 -5.04 -25.69 -12.37
C GLY A 183 -6.14 -26.07 -11.37
N GLY A 184 -5.85 -25.86 -10.08
CA GLY A 184 -6.83 -25.92 -9.00
C GLY A 184 -6.35 -26.72 -7.80
N ASP A 185 -5.91 -26.01 -6.75
CA ASP A 185 -5.64 -26.52 -5.39
C ASP A 185 -4.25 -27.10 -5.06
N SER A 186 -3.21 -26.65 -5.76
CA SER A 186 -1.82 -27.03 -5.43
C SER A 186 -1.24 -26.23 -4.26
N PRO A 187 -0.42 -26.83 -3.36
CA PRO A 187 0.33 -26.10 -2.33
C PRO A 187 1.06 -24.85 -2.84
N LEU A 188 1.72 -24.91 -3.99
CA LEU A 188 2.36 -23.75 -4.62
C LEU A 188 1.36 -22.66 -5.00
N ALA A 189 0.17 -23.00 -5.50
CA ALA A 189 -0.86 -22.01 -5.80
C ALA A 189 -1.46 -21.35 -4.53
N LYS A 190 -1.38 -22.02 -3.37
CA LYS A 190 -1.90 -21.51 -2.08
C LYS A 190 -0.88 -20.67 -1.32
N TYR A 191 0.39 -21.06 -1.34
CA TYR A 191 1.45 -20.48 -0.50
C TYR A 191 2.56 -19.78 -1.28
N ALA A 192 2.46 -19.72 -2.62
CA ALA A 192 3.43 -19.01 -3.43
C ALA A 192 2.78 -18.19 -4.55
N THR A 193 3.42 -17.07 -4.89
CA THR A 193 3.03 -16.20 -6.00
C THR A 193 3.95 -16.47 -7.19
N ASP A 194 3.37 -16.66 -8.39
CA ASP A 194 4.15 -16.82 -9.62
C ASP A 194 4.62 -15.47 -10.17
N LEU A 195 5.88 -15.14 -9.93
CA LEU A 195 6.49 -13.90 -10.43
C LEU A 195 6.66 -13.94 -11.95
N THR A 196 6.98 -15.10 -12.53
CA THR A 196 7.11 -15.25 -13.98
C THR A 196 5.77 -15.07 -14.70
N GLN A 197 4.67 -15.54 -14.12
CA GLN A 197 3.35 -15.31 -14.68
C GLN A 197 2.92 -13.84 -14.50
N ARG A 198 3.21 -13.23 -13.35
CA ARG A 198 2.95 -11.79 -13.15
C ARG A 198 3.74 -10.92 -14.14
N ALA A 199 4.98 -11.29 -14.46
CA ALA A 199 5.77 -10.63 -15.50
C ALA A 199 5.08 -10.73 -16.87
N ARG A 200 4.65 -11.93 -17.28
CA ARG A 200 3.92 -12.14 -18.55
C ARG A 200 2.60 -11.39 -18.62
N ASP A 201 1.93 -11.25 -17.48
CA ASP A 201 0.68 -10.49 -17.34
C ASP A 201 0.88 -8.97 -17.32
N GLY A 202 2.12 -8.46 -17.35
CA GLY A 202 2.42 -7.03 -17.21
C GLY A 202 2.14 -6.45 -15.82
N LYS A 203 2.13 -7.29 -14.78
CA LYS A 203 1.83 -6.92 -13.37
C LYS A 203 3.07 -6.75 -12.50
N ILE A 204 4.23 -6.61 -13.12
CA ILE A 204 5.51 -6.32 -12.46
C ILE A 204 6.00 -5.01 -13.06
N ASP A 205 6.34 -4.07 -12.17
CA ASP A 205 6.88 -2.77 -12.57
C ASP A 205 8.23 -2.94 -13.27
N PRO A 206 8.58 -2.07 -14.24
CA PRO A 206 9.85 -2.16 -14.94
C PRO A 206 11.03 -1.97 -13.98
N VAL A 207 11.99 -2.90 -14.03
CA VAL A 207 13.17 -2.89 -13.16
C VAL A 207 14.37 -2.30 -13.90
N VAL A 208 14.75 -1.07 -13.55
CA VAL A 208 15.86 -0.34 -14.18
C VAL A 208 17.07 -0.27 -13.25
N GLY A 209 18.29 -0.34 -13.79
CA GLY A 209 19.52 -0.07 -13.04
C GLY A 209 19.99 -1.20 -12.11
N ARG A 210 19.48 -2.42 -12.28
CA ARG A 210 19.89 -3.65 -11.55
C ARG A 210 20.41 -4.77 -12.45
N ASP A 211 20.78 -4.45 -13.68
CA ASP A 211 21.31 -5.42 -14.65
C ASP A 211 22.53 -6.20 -14.16
N PRO A 212 23.51 -5.61 -13.45
CA PRO A 212 24.65 -6.36 -12.93
C PRO A 212 24.23 -7.45 -11.94
N GLU A 213 23.32 -7.14 -11.01
CA GLU A 213 22.83 -8.08 -10.00
C GLU A 213 21.96 -9.17 -10.63
N ILE A 214 21.10 -8.82 -11.60
CA ILE A 214 20.30 -9.81 -12.34
C ILE A 214 21.21 -10.76 -13.14
N ARG A 215 22.23 -10.24 -13.82
CA ARG A 215 23.25 -11.06 -14.50
C ARG A 215 23.97 -11.99 -13.52
N GLN A 216 24.31 -11.50 -12.34
CA GLN A 216 24.94 -12.32 -11.30
C GLN A 216 24.02 -13.45 -10.82
N ILE A 217 22.70 -13.21 -10.69
CA ILE A 217 21.72 -14.27 -10.38
C ILE A 217 21.73 -15.35 -11.46
N VAL A 218 21.67 -14.96 -12.73
CA VAL A 218 21.71 -15.88 -13.89
C VAL A 218 23.00 -16.71 -13.85
N ASP A 219 24.15 -16.07 -13.68
CA ASP A 219 25.46 -16.72 -13.61
C ASP A 219 25.53 -17.75 -12.48
N ILE A 220 24.95 -17.44 -11.31
CA ILE A 220 24.93 -18.33 -10.15
C ILE A 220 24.02 -19.54 -10.41
N LEU A 221 22.80 -19.32 -10.92
CA LEU A 221 21.84 -20.39 -11.20
C LEU A 221 22.36 -21.40 -12.24
N MET A 222 23.30 -20.98 -13.08
CA MET A 222 23.99 -21.83 -14.08
C MET A 222 25.14 -22.67 -13.53
N ARG A 223 25.58 -22.43 -12.30
CA ARG A 223 26.68 -23.20 -11.71
C ARG A 223 26.25 -24.62 -11.37
N ARG A 224 27.22 -25.54 -11.37
CA ARG A 224 27.01 -26.92 -10.91
C ARG A 224 26.97 -27.05 -9.38
N ARG A 225 27.67 -26.16 -8.66
CA ARG A 225 27.73 -26.09 -7.19
C ARG A 225 27.54 -24.64 -6.77
N GLN A 226 27.03 -24.42 -5.56
CA GLN A 226 26.68 -23.09 -5.05
C GLN A 226 25.79 -22.32 -6.03
N ASN A 227 24.75 -23.00 -6.49
CA ASN A 227 23.84 -22.53 -7.54
C ASN A 227 22.56 -21.88 -7.00
N ASN A 228 22.52 -21.60 -5.69
CA ASN A 228 21.43 -20.85 -5.07
C ASN A 228 21.95 -19.45 -4.73
N PRO A 229 21.51 -18.38 -5.40
CA PRO A 229 21.91 -17.04 -5.02
C PRO A 229 21.22 -16.64 -3.70
N ILE A 230 21.95 -15.94 -2.84
CA ILE A 230 21.41 -15.25 -1.68
C ILE A 230 21.70 -13.76 -1.76
N LEU A 231 20.65 -12.97 -1.88
CA LEU A 231 20.68 -11.52 -1.98
C LEU A 231 20.83 -10.94 -0.56
N THR A 232 21.96 -10.28 -0.31
CA THR A 232 22.24 -9.64 0.98
C THR A 232 22.33 -8.13 0.81
N GLY A 233 21.53 -7.39 1.58
CA GLY A 233 21.51 -5.93 1.58
C GLY A 233 20.54 -5.40 2.61
N GLU A 234 20.65 -4.12 2.96
CA GLU A 234 19.75 -3.46 3.91
C GLU A 234 18.28 -3.49 3.42
N ALA A 235 17.31 -3.20 4.31
CA ALA A 235 15.92 -3.07 3.90
C ALA A 235 15.74 -1.86 2.97
N GLY A 236 14.90 -1.99 1.94
CA GLY A 236 14.61 -0.90 1.00
C GLY A 236 15.57 -0.74 -0.19
N VAL A 237 16.66 -1.50 -0.27
CA VAL A 237 17.60 -1.42 -1.42
C VAL A 237 17.06 -2.05 -2.72
N GLY A 238 15.89 -2.69 -2.68
CA GLY A 238 15.26 -3.31 -3.86
C GLY A 238 15.62 -4.78 -4.10
N LYS A 239 15.88 -5.57 -3.05
CA LYS A 239 16.21 -7.01 -3.20
C LYS A 239 15.14 -7.78 -3.99
N THR A 240 13.87 -7.55 -3.66
CA THR A 240 12.72 -8.17 -4.34
C THR A 240 12.61 -7.71 -5.79
N ALA A 241 12.84 -6.42 -6.06
CA ALA A 241 12.85 -5.87 -7.41
C ALA A 241 13.92 -6.54 -8.31
N VAL A 242 15.09 -6.92 -7.77
CA VAL A 242 16.09 -7.68 -8.54
C VAL A 242 15.55 -9.05 -8.98
N VAL A 243 14.78 -9.73 -8.11
CA VAL A 243 14.17 -11.03 -8.44
C VAL A 243 13.01 -10.88 -9.42
N GLU A 244 12.22 -9.83 -9.28
CA GLU A 244 11.17 -9.47 -10.23
C GLU A 244 11.76 -9.11 -11.60
N GLY A 245 12.88 -8.39 -11.65
CA GLY A 245 13.63 -8.12 -12.87
C GLY A 245 14.18 -9.39 -13.53
N PHE A 246 14.63 -10.36 -12.73
CA PHE A 246 14.98 -11.69 -13.25
C PHE A 246 13.76 -12.43 -13.83
N ALA A 247 12.60 -12.33 -13.19
CA ALA A 247 11.36 -12.92 -13.70
C ALA A 247 10.88 -12.27 -15.02
N LEU A 248 11.04 -10.95 -15.16
CA LEU A 248 10.79 -10.21 -16.41
C LEU A 248 11.67 -10.75 -17.54
N ARG A 249 12.98 -10.89 -17.33
CA ARG A 249 13.88 -11.47 -18.34
C ARG A 249 13.51 -12.89 -18.75
N ILE A 250 13.04 -13.72 -17.81
CA ILE A 250 12.52 -15.06 -18.16
C ILE A 250 11.27 -14.95 -19.04
N ALA A 251 10.36 -14.03 -18.72
CA ALA A 251 9.13 -13.83 -19.49
C ALA A 251 9.41 -13.32 -20.91
N GLU A 252 10.41 -12.45 -21.07
CA GLU A 252 10.87 -11.89 -22.35
C GLU A 252 11.75 -12.88 -23.14
N GLY A 253 12.27 -13.93 -22.50
CA GLY A 253 13.20 -14.88 -23.10
C GLY A 253 14.66 -14.43 -23.12
N ASP A 254 14.99 -13.29 -22.48
CA ASP A 254 16.36 -12.77 -22.27
C ASP A 254 17.11 -13.52 -21.16
N VAL A 255 17.16 -14.84 -21.27
CA VAL A 255 17.91 -15.73 -20.39
C VAL A 255 18.52 -16.89 -21.18
N PRO A 256 19.61 -17.51 -20.68
CA PRO A 256 20.18 -18.71 -21.30
C PRO A 256 19.15 -19.83 -21.48
N PRO A 257 19.30 -20.71 -22.50
CA PRO A 257 18.30 -21.74 -22.85
C PRO A 257 17.87 -22.66 -21.69
N THR A 258 18.77 -22.91 -20.74
CA THR A 258 18.54 -23.72 -19.54
C THR A 258 17.64 -23.06 -18.48
N LEU A 259 17.44 -21.74 -18.58
CA LEU A 259 16.54 -20.96 -17.72
C LEU A 259 15.26 -20.52 -18.45
N GLN A 260 15.17 -20.75 -19.76
CA GLN A 260 13.94 -20.50 -20.50
C GLN A 260 12.82 -21.43 -20.01
N GLY A 261 11.62 -20.87 -19.86
CA GLY A 261 10.44 -21.62 -19.41
C GLY A 261 10.44 -22.02 -17.92
N VAL A 262 11.45 -21.62 -17.14
CA VAL A 262 11.48 -21.82 -15.68
C VAL A 262 10.44 -20.92 -15.01
N SER A 263 9.78 -21.41 -13.95
CA SER A 263 8.84 -20.61 -13.15
C SER A 263 9.52 -20.10 -11.88
N VAL A 264 9.46 -18.79 -11.63
CA VAL A 264 9.94 -18.18 -10.37
C VAL A 264 8.75 -18.00 -9.44
N ARG A 265 8.79 -18.65 -8.27
CA ARG A 265 7.70 -18.69 -7.29
C ARG A 265 8.14 -18.04 -5.98
N MET A 266 7.54 -16.92 -5.61
CA MET A 266 7.78 -16.25 -4.33
C MET A 266 6.97 -16.93 -3.22
N LEU A 267 7.65 -17.45 -2.20
CA LEU A 267 7.02 -18.09 -1.04
C LEU A 267 6.46 -17.02 -0.09
N ASP A 268 5.19 -17.15 0.29
CA ASP A 268 4.58 -16.29 1.29
C ASP A 268 4.62 -16.98 2.67
N VAL A 269 5.65 -16.65 3.44
CA VAL A 269 5.84 -17.19 4.80
C VAL A 269 4.69 -16.76 5.73
N GLY A 270 4.11 -15.58 5.53
CA GLY A 270 3.00 -15.06 6.32
C GLY A 270 1.74 -15.91 6.15
N LEU A 271 1.35 -16.23 4.91
CA LEU A 271 0.23 -17.14 4.61
C LEU A 271 0.48 -18.55 5.15
N MET A 272 1.73 -19.02 5.15
CA MET A 272 2.07 -20.32 5.71
C MET A 272 1.94 -20.38 7.23
N GLN A 273 2.30 -19.29 7.92
CA GLN A 273 2.17 -19.14 9.37
C GLN A 273 0.72 -18.83 9.79
N ALA A 274 -0.04 -18.13 8.95
CA ALA A 274 -1.43 -17.81 9.21
C ALA A 274 -2.25 -19.10 9.42
N GLY A 275 -2.89 -19.21 10.59
CA GLY A 275 -3.66 -20.40 10.96
C GLY A 275 -2.83 -21.67 11.21
N ALA A 276 -1.51 -21.58 11.37
CA ALA A 276 -0.66 -22.68 11.84
C ALA A 276 -0.52 -22.62 13.38
N SER A 277 -1.63 -22.85 14.10
CA SER A 277 -1.66 -22.81 15.58
C SER A 277 -1.11 -24.08 16.23
N VAL A 278 -1.04 -25.19 15.47
CA VAL A 278 -0.52 -26.48 15.92
C VAL A 278 0.96 -26.62 15.57
N LYS A 279 1.78 -26.99 16.57
CA LYS A 279 3.22 -27.27 16.41
C LYS A 279 3.45 -28.30 15.30
N GLY A 280 4.18 -27.92 14.24
CA GLY A 280 4.50 -28.78 13.10
C GLY A 280 3.58 -28.65 11.88
N GLU A 281 2.48 -27.88 11.96
CA GLU A 281 1.63 -27.66 10.79
C GLU A 281 2.33 -26.82 9.71
N PHE A 282 3.05 -25.78 10.13
CA PHE A 282 3.90 -24.98 9.25
C PHE A 282 4.91 -25.85 8.49
N GLU A 283 5.60 -26.75 9.20
CA GLU A 283 6.57 -27.70 8.63
C GLU A 283 5.92 -28.61 7.60
N LYS A 284 4.71 -29.11 7.88
CA LYS A 284 3.94 -29.94 6.94
C LYS A 284 3.58 -29.16 5.67
N ARG A 285 3.17 -27.89 5.80
CA ARG A 285 2.87 -27.01 4.66
C ARG A 285 4.14 -26.74 3.84
N LEU A 286 5.26 -26.42 4.50
CA LEU A 286 6.54 -26.19 3.83
C LEU A 286 7.04 -27.43 3.10
N LYS A 287 6.95 -28.60 3.73
CA LYS A 287 7.30 -29.87 3.11
C LYS A 287 6.45 -30.14 1.87
N ALA A 288 5.14 -29.91 1.93
CA ALA A 288 4.26 -30.08 0.77
C ALA A 288 4.64 -29.17 -0.40
N VAL A 289 5.04 -27.92 -0.13
CA VAL A 289 5.55 -26.99 -1.15
C VAL A 289 6.87 -27.50 -1.74
N ILE A 290 7.81 -27.95 -0.92
CA ILE A 290 9.09 -28.49 -1.39
C ILE A 290 8.87 -29.74 -2.26
N ASP A 291 8.03 -30.67 -1.80
CA ASP A 291 7.73 -31.91 -2.54
C ASP A 291 7.05 -31.60 -3.89
N GLU A 292 6.19 -30.58 -3.95
CA GLU A 292 5.58 -30.12 -5.21
C GLU A 292 6.61 -29.48 -6.16
N VAL A 293 7.51 -28.64 -5.65
CA VAL A 293 8.60 -28.05 -6.45
C VAL A 293 9.48 -29.13 -7.05
N GLN A 294 9.80 -30.18 -6.27
CA GLN A 294 10.65 -31.29 -6.72
C GLN A 294 9.98 -32.20 -7.76
N SER A 295 8.65 -32.34 -7.68
CA SER A 295 7.87 -33.20 -8.59
C SER A 295 7.28 -32.47 -9.79
N SER A 296 7.50 -31.15 -9.89
CA SER A 296 7.00 -30.32 -10.99
C SER A 296 7.68 -30.66 -12.33
N GLU A 297 6.88 -30.84 -13.37
CA GLU A 297 7.36 -31.06 -14.74
C GLU A 297 8.07 -29.83 -15.31
N THR A 298 7.57 -28.63 -14.96
CA THR A 298 8.24 -27.37 -15.24
C THR A 298 9.24 -27.07 -14.13
N PRO A 299 10.52 -26.77 -14.42
CA PRO A 299 11.48 -26.42 -13.37
C PRO A 299 11.02 -25.16 -12.62
N VAL A 300 10.98 -25.25 -11.29
CA VAL A 300 10.58 -24.14 -10.41
C VAL A 300 11.78 -23.65 -9.62
N ILE A 301 11.99 -22.32 -9.60
CA ILE A 301 12.91 -21.64 -8.70
C ILE A 301 12.07 -21.01 -7.58
N LEU A 302 12.34 -21.41 -6.34
CA LEU A 302 11.66 -20.85 -5.18
C LEU A 302 12.38 -19.58 -4.73
N PHE A 303 11.68 -18.44 -4.69
CA PHE A 303 12.17 -17.22 -4.06
C PHE A 303 11.66 -17.15 -2.62
N ILE A 304 12.59 -17.01 -1.67
CA ILE A 304 12.30 -16.87 -0.24
C ILE A 304 12.79 -15.50 0.20
N ASP A 305 11.86 -14.57 0.37
CA ASP A 305 12.16 -13.31 1.03
C ASP A 305 12.34 -13.52 2.54
N GLU A 306 13.16 -12.70 3.16
CA GLU A 306 13.52 -12.82 4.58
C GLU A 306 13.92 -14.25 4.99
N ALA A 307 14.79 -14.91 4.22
CA ALA A 307 15.13 -16.31 4.40
C ALA A 307 15.66 -16.69 5.81
N HIS A 308 16.16 -15.71 6.57
CA HIS A 308 16.55 -15.89 7.96
C HIS A 308 15.39 -16.31 8.88
N THR A 309 14.14 -15.95 8.54
CA THR A 309 12.93 -16.34 9.28
C THR A 309 12.72 -17.86 9.29
N LEU A 310 13.16 -18.54 8.22
CA LEU A 310 13.10 -20.00 8.09
C LEU A 310 14.36 -20.71 8.61
N ILE A 311 15.51 -20.03 8.55
CA ILE A 311 16.82 -20.65 8.78
C ILE A 311 17.33 -20.43 10.21
N GLY A 312 17.11 -19.25 10.77
CA GLY A 312 17.93 -18.71 11.85
C GLY A 312 17.18 -18.16 13.04
N ALA A 313 15.96 -17.68 12.83
CA ALA A 313 15.13 -17.24 13.93
C ALA A 313 14.53 -18.46 14.62
N GLY A 314 15.01 -18.79 15.81
CA GLY A 314 14.17 -19.42 16.84
C GLY A 314 13.02 -18.47 17.23
N GLY A 315 12.22 -18.07 16.25
CA GLY A 315 11.06 -17.21 16.37
C GLY A 315 9.90 -17.94 17.03
N ALA A 316 8.82 -17.20 17.27
CA ALA A 316 7.64 -17.58 18.04
C ALA A 316 7.26 -19.08 17.96
N ALA A 317 6.82 -19.65 19.09
CA ALA A 317 6.54 -21.08 19.25
C ALA A 317 5.91 -21.74 18.00
N GLY A 318 6.70 -22.46 17.20
CA GLY A 318 6.21 -23.19 16.02
C GLY A 318 7.08 -23.15 14.76
N THR A 319 8.02 -22.22 14.60
CA THR A 319 8.84 -22.08 13.37
C THR A 319 10.23 -22.72 13.42
N GLY A 320 10.63 -23.25 14.58
CA GLY A 320 12.02 -23.59 14.91
C GLY A 320 12.69 -24.74 14.16
N ASP A 321 12.01 -25.47 13.26
CA ASP A 321 12.57 -26.66 12.58
C ASP A 321 12.61 -26.57 11.03
N ALA A 322 12.21 -25.44 10.44
CA ALA A 322 12.14 -25.28 8.98
C ALA A 322 13.51 -25.43 8.29
N ALA A 323 14.58 -24.99 8.95
CA ALA A 323 15.95 -25.16 8.49
C ALA A 323 16.32 -26.64 8.24
N ASN A 324 15.81 -27.57 9.05
CA ASN A 324 16.09 -28.99 8.91
C ASN A 324 15.34 -29.64 7.73
N LEU A 325 14.25 -29.03 7.25
CA LEU A 325 13.57 -29.43 6.03
C LEU A 325 14.27 -28.90 4.77
N LEU A 326 14.79 -27.67 4.82
CA LEU A 326 15.44 -27.03 3.68
C LEU A 326 16.85 -27.59 3.41
N LYS A 327 17.63 -27.85 4.47
CA LYS A 327 19.03 -28.31 4.35
C LYS A 327 19.19 -29.56 3.48
N PRO A 328 18.41 -30.65 3.66
CA PRO A 328 18.53 -31.84 2.81
C PRO A 328 18.15 -31.58 1.35
N ALA A 329 17.07 -30.83 1.09
CA ALA A 329 16.61 -30.52 -0.26
C ALA A 329 17.63 -29.66 -1.03
N LEU A 330 18.22 -28.67 -0.36
CA LEU A 330 19.32 -27.86 -0.89
C LEU A 330 20.61 -28.67 -1.08
N ALA A 331 20.92 -29.58 -0.15
CA ALA A 331 22.12 -30.42 -0.22
C ALA A 331 22.06 -31.44 -1.37
N ARG A 332 20.88 -31.98 -1.69
CA ARG A 332 20.71 -32.88 -2.83
C ARG A 332 20.67 -32.14 -4.17
N GLY A 333 20.52 -30.82 -4.15
CA GLY A 333 20.42 -30.00 -5.37
C GLY A 333 19.08 -30.16 -6.11
N GLU A 334 18.11 -30.77 -5.44
CA GLU A 334 16.74 -30.99 -5.94
C GLU A 334 15.89 -29.71 -5.84
N LEU A 335 16.28 -28.77 -4.98
CA LEU A 335 15.59 -27.50 -4.77
C LEU A 335 16.49 -26.33 -5.20
N ARG A 336 16.09 -25.60 -6.25
CA ARG A 336 16.73 -24.34 -6.65
C ARG A 336 16.04 -23.18 -5.96
N THR A 337 16.83 -22.34 -5.30
CA THR A 337 16.31 -21.26 -4.46
C THR A 337 17.04 -19.94 -4.72
N ILE A 338 16.29 -18.84 -4.77
CA ILE A 338 16.81 -17.49 -4.57
C ILE A 338 16.38 -17.06 -3.17
N ALA A 339 17.31 -16.63 -2.34
CA ALA A 339 17.00 -16.18 -0.98
C ALA A 339 17.31 -14.68 -0.84
N ALA A 340 16.57 -13.95 0.00
CA ALA A 340 16.92 -12.57 0.36
C ALA A 340 16.95 -12.39 1.89
N THR A 341 17.90 -11.59 2.38
CA THR A 341 18.06 -11.31 3.82
C THR A 341 18.91 -10.05 4.02
N THR A 342 18.95 -9.50 5.24
CA THR A 342 19.90 -8.43 5.59
C THR A 342 21.31 -8.98 5.79
N TRP A 343 22.32 -8.11 5.69
CA TRP A 343 23.71 -8.52 5.92
C TRP A 343 23.93 -9.01 7.36
N ALA A 344 23.28 -8.36 8.34
CA ALA A 344 23.37 -8.75 9.73
C ALA A 344 22.82 -10.17 9.97
N GLU A 345 21.64 -10.47 9.44
CA GLU A 345 21.02 -11.79 9.52
C GLU A 345 21.84 -12.87 8.81
N TYR A 346 22.38 -12.56 7.63
CA TYR A 346 23.26 -13.47 6.90
C TYR A 346 24.44 -13.91 7.77
N LYS A 347 25.16 -12.95 8.37
CA LYS A 347 26.29 -13.23 9.27
C LYS A 347 25.86 -13.99 10.53
N GLN A 348 24.71 -13.65 11.09
CA GLN A 348 24.26 -14.22 12.34
C GLN A 348 23.80 -15.67 12.18
N HIS A 349 23.12 -15.99 11.08
CA HIS A 349 22.35 -17.23 10.93
C HIS A 349 22.80 -18.14 9.78
N ILE A 350 23.28 -17.60 8.67
CA ILE A 350 23.58 -18.39 7.46
C ILE A 350 25.09 -18.67 7.35
N GLU A 351 25.94 -17.66 7.57
CA GLU A 351 27.40 -17.79 7.47
C GLU A 351 27.97 -18.80 8.47
N LYS A 352 27.36 -18.89 9.66
CA LYS A 352 27.76 -19.83 10.72
C LYS A 352 27.44 -21.29 10.40
N ASP A 353 26.58 -21.55 9.41
CA ASP A 353 26.16 -22.91 9.03
C ASP A 353 26.94 -23.40 7.79
N PRO A 354 27.87 -24.37 7.94
CA PRO A 354 28.64 -24.91 6.82
C PRO A 354 27.79 -25.61 5.75
N ALA A 355 26.61 -26.11 6.08
CA ALA A 355 25.75 -26.78 5.10
C ALA A 355 25.11 -25.77 4.14
N LEU A 356 24.72 -24.60 4.65
CA LEU A 356 24.08 -23.53 3.86
C LEU A 356 25.10 -22.75 3.04
N THR A 357 26.24 -22.37 3.62
CA THR A 357 27.33 -21.66 2.91
C THR A 357 27.90 -22.46 1.72
N ARG A 358 27.84 -23.79 1.76
CA ARG A 358 28.22 -24.66 0.63
C ARG A 358 27.19 -24.71 -0.49
N ARG A 359 25.97 -24.19 -0.29
CA ARG A 359 24.87 -24.23 -1.25
C ARG A 359 24.43 -22.86 -1.74
N PHE A 360 24.63 -21.82 -0.94
CA PHE A 360 24.36 -20.45 -1.31
C PHE A 360 25.60 -19.72 -1.81
N GLN A 361 25.41 -18.84 -2.79
CA GLN A 361 26.39 -17.86 -3.25
C GLN A 361 25.85 -16.46 -2.95
N VAL A 362 26.63 -15.66 -2.23
CA VAL A 362 26.23 -14.30 -1.86
C VAL A 362 26.25 -13.38 -3.07
N VAL A 363 25.18 -12.60 -3.22
CA VAL A 363 25.02 -11.47 -4.13
C VAL A 363 24.75 -10.25 -3.25
N LYS A 364 25.71 -9.32 -3.20
CA LYS A 364 25.60 -8.12 -2.38
C LYS A 364 24.82 -7.06 -3.15
N ILE A 365 23.70 -6.61 -2.58
CA ILE A 365 22.88 -5.54 -3.14
C ILE A 365 23.09 -4.31 -2.26
N ASP A 366 23.86 -3.37 -2.81
CA ASP A 366 24.14 -2.10 -2.16
C ASP A 366 23.08 -1.05 -2.50
N GLU A 367 22.98 -0.03 -1.65
CA GLU A 367 22.19 1.17 -1.92
C GLU A 367 22.69 1.80 -3.23
N PRO A 368 21.79 2.09 -4.19
CA PRO A 368 22.20 2.67 -5.46
C PRO A 368 22.69 4.11 -5.27
N SER A 369 23.59 4.54 -6.15
CA SER A 369 23.95 5.96 -6.24
C SER A 369 22.74 6.82 -6.64
N GLU A 370 22.77 8.12 -6.33
CA GLU A 370 21.69 9.05 -6.70
C GLU A 370 21.36 8.98 -8.20
N ALA A 371 22.37 8.93 -9.07
CA ALA A 371 22.16 8.84 -10.52
C ALA A 371 21.41 7.57 -10.94
N VAL A 372 21.74 6.43 -10.32
CA VAL A 372 21.05 5.15 -10.59
C VAL A 372 19.65 5.16 -9.98
N ALA A 373 19.47 5.73 -8.78
CA ALA A 373 18.17 5.86 -8.14
C ALA A 373 17.21 6.76 -8.94
N VAL A 374 17.70 7.83 -9.56
CA VAL A 374 16.89 8.67 -10.48
C VAL A 374 16.40 7.84 -11.66
N LEU A 375 17.27 7.02 -12.28
CA LEU A 375 16.86 6.12 -13.37
C LEU A 375 15.80 5.09 -12.91
N MET A 376 15.96 4.55 -11.70
CA MET A 376 14.96 3.65 -11.10
C MET A 376 13.60 4.34 -10.94
N LEU A 377 13.58 5.55 -10.37
CA LEU A 377 12.34 6.29 -10.16
C LEU A 377 11.68 6.69 -11.48
N ARG A 378 12.44 6.99 -12.54
CA ARG A 378 11.89 7.23 -13.89
C ARG A 378 11.14 6.01 -14.44
N GLY A 379 11.62 4.79 -14.15
CA GLY A 379 10.92 3.56 -14.50
C GLY A 379 9.58 3.40 -13.76
N VAL A 380 9.52 3.81 -12.49
CA VAL A 380 8.31 3.71 -11.66
C VAL A 380 7.34 4.89 -11.86
N ALA A 381 7.84 6.04 -12.35
CA ALA A 381 7.06 7.27 -12.48
C ALA A 381 5.78 7.07 -13.30
N GLY A 382 5.84 6.37 -14.43
CA GLY A 382 4.65 6.12 -15.26
C GLY A 382 3.54 5.34 -14.53
N VAL A 383 3.91 4.37 -13.69
CA VAL A 383 2.95 3.61 -12.88
C VAL A 383 2.29 4.50 -11.82
N LEU A 384 3.07 5.36 -11.16
CA LEU A 384 2.57 6.32 -10.18
C LEU A 384 1.66 7.38 -10.82
N GLU A 385 2.03 7.91 -11.98
CA GLU A 385 1.22 8.86 -12.74
C GLU A 385 -0.16 8.27 -13.09
N GLN A 386 -0.19 7.03 -13.59
CA GLN A 386 -1.44 6.34 -13.93
C GLN A 386 -2.29 6.05 -12.68
N HIS A 387 -1.66 5.62 -11.59
CA HIS A 387 -2.36 5.28 -10.35
C HIS A 387 -3.04 6.52 -9.73
N HIS A 388 -2.31 7.61 -9.60
CA HIS A 388 -2.79 8.84 -8.96
C HIS A 388 -3.48 9.81 -9.93
N LYS A 389 -3.38 9.57 -11.25
CA LYS A 389 -3.88 10.44 -12.32
C LYS A 389 -3.30 11.86 -12.26
N VAL A 390 -2.03 11.97 -11.87
CA VAL A 390 -1.29 13.23 -11.80
C VAL A 390 -0.09 13.19 -12.72
N GLN A 391 0.44 14.36 -13.06
CA GLN A 391 1.69 14.47 -13.82
C GLN A 391 2.87 14.62 -12.87
N ILE A 392 3.94 13.87 -13.10
CA ILE A 392 5.20 13.96 -12.38
C ILE A 392 6.24 14.66 -13.26
N LEU A 393 6.84 15.75 -12.75
CA LEU A 393 7.94 16.41 -13.44
C LEU A 393 9.27 15.72 -13.10
N ASP A 394 10.21 15.71 -14.05
CA ASP A 394 11.52 15.06 -13.84
C ASP A 394 12.30 15.70 -12.68
N GLU A 395 12.16 17.02 -12.48
CA GLU A 395 12.74 17.70 -11.32
C GLU A 395 12.19 17.21 -9.97
N ALA A 396 10.96 16.66 -9.93
CA ALA A 396 10.40 16.06 -8.74
C ALA A 396 11.05 14.71 -8.45
N ILE A 397 11.41 13.94 -9.49
CA ILE A 397 12.15 12.69 -9.35
C ILE A 397 13.55 12.97 -8.79
N GLU A 398 14.27 13.92 -9.37
CA GLU A 398 15.58 14.35 -8.87
C GLU A 398 15.50 14.86 -7.43
N ALA A 399 14.48 15.67 -7.12
CA ALA A 399 14.23 16.16 -5.77
C ALA A 399 13.91 15.03 -4.79
N ALA A 400 13.10 14.04 -5.19
CA ALA A 400 12.73 12.92 -4.34
C ALA A 400 13.96 12.10 -3.95
N VAL A 401 14.88 11.86 -4.90
CA VAL A 401 16.15 11.19 -4.60
C VAL A 401 17.05 12.07 -3.73
N GLY A 402 17.34 13.29 -4.15
CA GLY A 402 18.30 14.16 -3.46
C GLY A 402 17.87 14.56 -2.05
N LEU A 403 16.60 14.92 -1.85
CA LEU A 403 16.07 15.30 -0.55
C LEU A 403 15.93 14.10 0.38
N SER A 404 15.45 12.94 -0.10
CA SER A 404 15.34 11.75 0.74
C SER A 404 16.71 11.21 1.16
N HIS A 405 17.70 11.22 0.25
CA HIS A 405 19.06 10.81 0.57
C HIS A 405 19.67 11.66 1.69
N ARG A 406 19.42 12.98 1.66
CA ARG A 406 19.96 13.92 2.64
C ARG A 406 19.22 13.94 3.98
N TYR A 407 17.90 14.01 3.95
CA TYR A 407 17.08 14.32 5.13
C TYR A 407 16.42 13.08 5.75
N ILE A 408 16.49 11.92 5.09
CA ILE A 408 15.90 10.66 5.57
C ILE A 408 17.00 9.57 5.61
N PRO A 409 18.03 9.70 6.48
CA PRO A 409 19.16 8.76 6.52
C PRO A 409 18.83 7.39 7.13
N ALA A 410 17.70 7.26 7.83
CA ALA A 410 17.29 6.02 8.48
C ALA A 410 16.71 4.96 7.52
N ARG A 411 16.50 5.33 6.24
CA ARG A 411 15.97 4.46 5.18
C ARG A 411 16.93 4.47 3.99
N GLN A 412 16.81 3.47 3.12
CA GLN A 412 17.69 3.32 1.95
C GLN A 412 17.01 3.72 0.65
N LEU A 413 17.79 4.19 -0.32
CA LEU A 413 17.39 4.27 -1.73
C LEU A 413 17.26 2.86 -2.34
N PRO A 414 16.35 2.65 -3.31
CA PRO A 414 15.40 3.63 -3.84
C PRO A 414 14.10 3.78 -3.02
N ASP A 415 13.83 2.89 -2.06
CA ASP A 415 12.55 2.80 -1.32
C ASP A 415 12.09 4.13 -0.70
N LYS A 416 12.98 4.86 -0.01
CA LYS A 416 12.63 6.15 0.59
C LYS A 416 12.21 7.21 -0.44
N ALA A 417 12.82 7.19 -1.63
CA ALA A 417 12.53 8.14 -2.69
C ALA A 417 11.22 7.77 -3.40
N VAL A 418 10.97 6.48 -3.64
CA VAL A 418 9.68 5.99 -4.18
C VAL A 418 8.54 6.33 -3.23
N SER A 419 8.69 6.04 -1.93
CA SER A 419 7.67 6.37 -0.91
C SER A 419 7.38 7.88 -0.84
N LEU A 420 8.44 8.70 -0.96
CA LEU A 420 8.33 10.16 -0.95
C LEU A 420 7.59 10.67 -2.19
N LEU A 421 7.94 10.16 -3.37
CA LEU A 421 7.31 10.53 -4.63
C LEU A 421 5.83 10.10 -4.66
N ASP A 422 5.52 8.88 -4.20
CA ASP A 422 4.14 8.36 -4.10
C ASP A 422 3.27 9.24 -3.18
N THR A 423 3.81 9.64 -2.02
CA THR A 423 3.11 10.55 -1.11
C THR A 423 2.88 11.92 -1.72
N ALA A 424 3.84 12.43 -2.50
CA ALA A 424 3.69 13.69 -3.23
C ALA A 424 2.61 13.57 -4.32
N CYS A 425 2.56 12.45 -5.05
CA CYS A 425 1.50 12.17 -6.03
C CYS A 425 0.12 12.16 -5.38
N ALA A 426 -0.04 11.46 -4.27
CA ALA A 426 -1.29 11.42 -3.51
C ALA A 426 -1.72 12.81 -3.05
N ARG A 427 -0.78 13.64 -2.58
CA ARG A 427 -1.05 15.02 -2.16
C ARG A 427 -1.55 15.89 -3.31
N VAL A 428 -0.90 15.82 -4.47
CA VAL A 428 -1.34 16.54 -5.66
C VAL A 428 -2.74 16.08 -6.08
N ALA A 429 -2.98 14.77 -6.13
CA ALA A 429 -4.29 14.21 -6.49
C ALA A 429 -5.41 14.67 -5.52
N ILE A 430 -5.14 14.67 -4.21
CA ILE A 430 -6.07 15.18 -3.21
C ILE A 430 -6.34 16.67 -3.43
N SER A 431 -5.31 17.49 -3.68
CA SER A 431 -5.48 18.94 -3.88
C SER A 431 -6.35 19.28 -5.10
N GLN A 432 -6.38 18.41 -6.13
CA GLN A 432 -7.16 18.63 -7.34
C GLN A 432 -8.64 18.25 -7.19
N HIS A 433 -8.99 17.40 -6.22
CA HIS A 433 -10.34 16.84 -6.08
C HIS A 433 -11.04 17.17 -4.77
N ALA A 434 -10.29 17.46 -3.70
CA ALA A 434 -10.83 17.72 -2.37
C ALA A 434 -10.86 19.22 -2.05
N THR A 435 -11.68 19.57 -1.06
CA THR A 435 -11.69 20.91 -0.46
C THR A 435 -10.36 21.16 0.27
N PRO A 436 -9.66 22.29 0.03
CA PRO A 436 -8.42 22.62 0.74
C PRO A 436 -8.63 22.73 2.26
N ALA A 437 -7.59 22.38 3.02
CA ALA A 437 -7.64 22.40 4.48
C ALA A 437 -8.02 23.78 5.05
N GLU A 438 -7.53 24.87 4.46
CA GLU A 438 -7.88 26.24 4.86
C GLU A 438 -9.40 26.49 4.79
N VAL A 439 -10.05 26.07 3.70
CA VAL A 439 -11.49 26.22 3.50
C VAL A 439 -12.26 25.31 4.47
N GLU A 440 -11.80 24.07 4.65
CA GLU A 440 -12.42 23.12 5.57
C GLU A 440 -12.38 23.61 7.03
N ASP A 441 -11.25 24.15 7.48
CA ASP A 441 -11.08 24.68 8.83
C ASP A 441 -12.00 25.88 9.09
N ILE A 442 -12.14 26.78 8.12
CA ILE A 442 -13.08 27.92 8.21
C ILE A 442 -14.53 27.42 8.26
N LEU A 443 -14.90 26.45 7.42
CA LEU A 443 -16.24 25.83 7.43
C LEU A 443 -16.57 25.20 8.78
N ARG A 444 -15.63 24.42 9.34
CA ARG A 444 -15.79 23.80 10.66
C ARG A 444 -15.91 24.85 11.77
N ARG A 445 -15.13 25.93 11.71
CA ARG A 445 -15.23 27.06 12.65
C ARG A 445 -16.60 27.73 12.56
N ARG A 446 -17.10 28.00 11.35
CA ARG A 446 -18.45 28.57 11.15
C ARG A 446 -19.52 27.65 11.73
N GLN A 447 -19.45 26.34 11.45
CA GLN A 447 -20.41 25.36 11.97
C GLN A 447 -20.41 25.32 13.51
N ALA A 448 -19.22 25.37 14.14
CA ALA A 448 -19.12 25.42 15.60
C ALA A 448 -19.81 26.67 16.18
N LEU A 449 -19.62 27.83 15.55
CA LEU A 449 -20.26 29.08 15.95
C LEU A 449 -21.78 29.06 15.71
N GLU A 450 -22.27 28.43 14.65
CA GLU A 450 -23.70 28.24 14.41
C GLU A 450 -24.36 27.36 15.46
N VAL A 451 -23.69 26.29 15.88
CA VAL A 451 -24.14 25.43 16.98
C VAL A 451 -24.20 26.23 18.28
N GLU A 452 -23.18 27.04 18.58
CA GLU A 452 -23.18 27.90 19.76
C GLU A 452 -24.31 28.95 19.69
N ARG A 453 -24.53 29.59 18.54
CA ARG A 453 -25.65 30.52 18.33
C ARG A 453 -27.01 29.85 18.61
N ALA A 454 -27.19 28.60 18.20
CA ALA A 454 -28.41 27.85 18.46
C ALA A 454 -28.59 27.50 19.95
N ILE A 455 -27.50 27.21 20.67
CA ILE A 455 -27.53 27.00 22.13
C ILE A 455 -27.92 28.30 22.84
N ILE A 456 -27.25 29.40 22.50
CA ILE A 456 -27.52 30.74 23.04
C ILE A 456 -28.99 31.12 22.84
N GLY A 457 -29.56 30.87 21.66
CA GLY A 457 -30.98 31.13 21.40
C GLY A 457 -31.94 30.36 22.32
N ARG A 458 -31.60 29.12 22.69
CA ARG A 458 -32.39 28.33 23.66
C ARG A 458 -32.23 28.84 25.08
N GLU A 459 -31.01 29.23 25.47
CA GLU A 459 -30.70 29.80 26.79
C GLU A 459 -31.39 31.16 27.00
N ALA A 460 -31.38 32.03 25.98
CA ALA A 460 -32.11 33.29 25.99
C ALA A 460 -33.62 33.08 26.19
N ALA A 461 -34.20 32.06 25.54
CA ALA A 461 -35.63 31.76 25.64
C ALA A 461 -36.07 31.34 27.06
N ILE A 462 -35.15 30.84 27.88
CA ILE A 462 -35.40 30.48 29.29
C ILE A 462 -34.91 31.55 30.29
N GLY A 463 -34.50 32.72 29.80
CA GLY A 463 -34.16 33.89 30.63
C GLY A 463 -32.72 33.90 31.17
N ILE A 464 -31.81 33.10 30.61
CA ILE A 464 -30.37 33.17 30.93
C ILE A 464 -29.77 34.40 30.22
N ASP A 465 -28.93 35.16 30.93
CA ASP A 465 -28.21 36.28 30.33
C ASP A 465 -27.10 35.78 29.38
N VAL A 466 -27.18 36.19 28.12
CA VAL A 466 -26.31 35.72 27.03
C VAL A 466 -25.76 36.85 26.17
N ALA A 467 -26.04 38.12 26.49
CA ALA A 467 -25.78 39.26 25.59
C ALA A 467 -24.33 39.32 25.09
N ASP A 468 -23.35 39.19 26.00
CA ASP A 468 -21.93 39.23 25.68
C ASP A 468 -21.43 37.99 24.89
N ARG A 469 -22.06 36.83 25.10
CA ARG A 469 -21.75 35.61 24.33
C ARG A 469 -22.33 35.71 22.93
N GLN A 470 -23.58 36.18 22.80
CA GLN A 470 -24.25 36.36 21.53
C GLN A 470 -23.49 37.35 20.63
N ALA A 471 -23.11 38.52 21.15
CA ALA A 471 -22.34 39.51 20.39
C ALA A 471 -21.00 38.95 19.87
N ARG A 472 -20.29 38.16 20.70
CA ARG A 472 -19.03 37.50 20.30
C ARG A 472 -19.25 36.47 19.19
N VAL A 473 -20.27 35.62 19.31
CA VAL A 473 -20.58 34.60 18.30
C VAL A 473 -21.04 35.24 16.99
N GLU A 474 -21.87 36.28 17.04
CA GLU A 474 -22.30 37.02 15.84
C GLU A 474 -21.12 37.70 15.15
N THR A 475 -20.22 38.32 15.90
CA THR A 475 -18.98 38.89 15.35
C THR A 475 -18.11 37.81 14.71
N GLY A 476 -17.90 36.70 15.41
CA GLY A 476 -17.12 35.58 14.91
C GLY A 476 -17.71 34.90 13.67
N LEU A 477 -19.05 34.84 13.56
CA LEU A 477 -19.74 34.35 12.37
C LEU A 477 -19.54 35.29 11.19
N ALA A 478 -19.71 36.59 11.38
CA ALA A 478 -19.48 37.58 10.33
C ALA A 478 -18.02 37.55 9.84
N GLU A 479 -17.05 37.43 10.75
CA GLU A 479 -15.64 37.24 10.40
C GLU A 479 -15.41 35.94 9.63
N ALA A 480 -15.96 34.81 10.09
CA ALA A 480 -15.81 33.51 9.44
C ALA A 480 -16.48 33.46 8.05
N GLU A 481 -17.61 34.14 7.87
CA GLU A 481 -18.29 34.25 6.57
C GLU A 481 -17.47 35.09 5.58
N LEU A 482 -16.87 36.19 6.04
CA LEU A 482 -16.03 37.03 5.21
C LEU A 482 -14.73 36.31 4.79
N THR A 483 -14.07 35.61 5.73
CA THR A 483 -12.88 34.83 5.40
C THR A 483 -13.20 33.63 4.51
N LEU A 484 -14.33 32.96 4.73
CA LEU A 484 -14.79 31.86 3.87
C LEU A 484 -15.03 32.33 2.43
N ALA A 485 -15.70 33.47 2.26
CA ALA A 485 -15.95 34.02 0.94
C ALA A 485 -14.64 34.32 0.18
N ALA A 486 -13.67 34.94 0.84
CA ALA A 486 -12.36 35.22 0.25
C ALA A 486 -11.57 33.92 -0.08
N ALA A 487 -11.58 32.93 0.81
CA ALA A 487 -10.90 31.66 0.58
C ALA A 487 -11.56 30.85 -0.54
N GLN A 488 -12.89 30.87 -0.63
CA GLN A 488 -13.66 30.22 -1.70
C GLN A 488 -13.38 30.87 -3.06
N GLU A 489 -13.37 32.20 -3.14
CA GLU A 489 -13.05 32.93 -4.37
C GLU A 489 -11.63 32.59 -4.87
N ARG A 490 -10.65 32.56 -3.96
CA ARG A 490 -9.29 32.13 -4.28
C ARG A 490 -9.24 30.70 -4.78
N TRP A 491 -9.91 29.77 -4.08
CA TRP A 491 -9.95 28.37 -4.45
C TRP A 491 -10.59 28.16 -5.83
N ASP A 492 -11.71 28.81 -6.12
CA ASP A 492 -12.40 28.72 -7.41
C ASP A 492 -11.54 29.30 -8.55
N ARG A 493 -10.81 30.39 -8.29
CA ARG A 493 -9.84 30.96 -9.24
C ARG A 493 -8.69 30.00 -9.54
N GLU A 494 -8.06 29.43 -8.51
CA GLU A 494 -6.98 28.45 -8.69
C GLU A 494 -7.48 27.20 -9.43
N LYS A 495 -8.70 26.74 -9.12
CA LYS A 495 -9.32 25.58 -9.75
C LYS A 495 -9.57 25.78 -11.24
N ALA A 496 -10.04 26.96 -11.63
CA ALA A 496 -10.22 27.31 -13.03
C ALA A 496 -8.89 27.32 -13.80
N LEU A 497 -7.87 28.00 -13.25
CA LEU A 497 -6.53 28.08 -13.86
C LEU A 497 -5.88 26.69 -14.01
N VAL A 498 -5.93 25.86 -12.95
CA VAL A 498 -5.37 24.50 -12.99
C VAL A 498 -6.12 23.61 -13.98
N GLY A 499 -7.45 23.75 -14.07
CA GLY A 499 -8.27 23.06 -15.08
C GLY A 499 -7.81 23.35 -16.50
N GLU A 500 -7.69 24.64 -16.85
CA GLU A 500 -7.21 25.07 -18.18
C GLU A 500 -5.78 24.58 -18.47
N ILE A 501 -4.89 24.63 -17.47
CA ILE A 501 -3.51 24.13 -17.60
C ILE A 501 -3.48 22.64 -17.89
N LEU A 502 -4.27 21.83 -17.18
CA LEU A 502 -4.33 20.39 -17.37
C LEU A 502 -4.89 20.03 -18.75
N GLU A 503 -5.93 20.73 -19.21
CA GLU A 503 -6.49 20.56 -20.55
C GLU A 503 -5.49 20.92 -21.66
N LEU A 504 -4.80 22.06 -21.54
CA LEU A 504 -3.75 22.47 -22.48
C LEU A 504 -2.59 21.47 -22.51
N ARG A 505 -2.15 20.99 -21.34
CA ARG A 505 -1.11 19.96 -21.24
C ARG A 505 -1.55 18.62 -21.83
N ALA A 506 -2.84 18.28 -21.73
CA ALA A 506 -3.39 17.08 -22.37
C ALA A 506 -3.41 17.23 -23.90
N ARG A 507 -3.83 18.39 -24.42
CA ARG A 507 -3.79 18.71 -25.85
C ARG A 507 -2.38 18.67 -26.43
N LEU A 508 -1.43 19.34 -25.76
CA LEU A 508 -0.02 19.34 -26.16
C LEU A 508 0.66 17.96 -26.09
N ARG A 509 0.17 17.06 -25.21
CA ARG A 509 0.64 15.66 -25.15
C ARG A 509 -0.01 14.76 -26.19
N GLY A 510 -1.18 15.12 -26.72
CA GLY A 510 -1.92 14.34 -27.73
C GLY A 510 -1.16 14.07 -29.04
N GLU A 511 0.00 14.72 -29.24
CA GLU A 511 0.90 14.51 -30.39
C GLU A 511 2.21 13.78 -30.03
N GLY A 512 2.45 13.46 -28.76
CA GLY A 512 3.69 12.83 -28.28
C GLY A 512 3.47 11.44 -27.71
N VAL A 513 3.74 10.42 -28.53
CA VAL A 513 4.04 9.00 -28.23
C VAL A 513 3.39 8.41 -26.95
N PRO A 514 2.43 7.47 -27.09
CA PRO A 514 2.04 6.59 -25.99
C PRO A 514 3.29 5.86 -25.45
N LEU A 515 3.52 5.95 -24.14
CA LEU A 515 4.49 5.12 -23.42
C LEU A 515 4.01 3.66 -23.44
N ASP A 516 4.21 3.01 -24.58
CA ASP A 516 4.20 1.56 -24.80
C ASP A 516 4.83 1.27 -26.18
N ALA A 517 6.12 1.61 -26.30
CA ALA A 517 7.01 1.02 -27.30
C ALA A 517 8.45 1.29 -26.86
N VAL A 518 8.97 0.42 -25.98
CA VAL A 518 10.41 0.21 -25.95
C VAL A 518 10.76 -0.47 -27.27
N GLU A 519 11.04 0.32 -28.31
CA GLU A 519 11.62 -0.19 -29.54
C GLU A 519 12.97 -0.82 -29.19
N SER A 520 13.03 -2.15 -29.29
CA SER A 520 14.26 -2.90 -29.26
C SER A 520 15.11 -2.49 -30.47
N PRO A 521 16.38 -2.11 -30.31
CA PRO A 521 17.23 -1.84 -31.46
C PRO A 521 17.76 -3.18 -31.97
N GLU A 522 17.20 -3.71 -33.06
CA GLU A 522 17.90 -4.58 -34.03
C GLU A 522 16.95 -5.14 -35.11
N ALA A 523 17.00 -4.58 -36.32
CA ALA A 523 16.88 -5.32 -37.58
C ALA A 523 17.27 -4.40 -38.77
N VAL A 524 18.56 -4.12 -38.89
CA VAL A 524 19.15 -3.72 -40.17
C VAL A 524 19.57 -5.01 -40.88
N ALA A 525 18.84 -5.41 -41.93
CA ALA A 525 19.36 -5.98 -43.18
C ALA A 525 18.36 -6.95 -43.86
N GLU A 526 18.22 -6.74 -45.17
CA GLU A 526 17.83 -7.70 -46.21
C GLU A 526 16.36 -8.15 -46.31
N THR A 527 15.63 -7.52 -47.24
CA THR A 527 15.36 -8.18 -48.53
C THR A 527 14.85 -7.18 -49.58
N ALA A 528 15.57 -7.12 -50.68
CA ALA A 528 15.15 -6.49 -51.93
C ALA A 528 14.32 -7.49 -52.76
N GLY A 529 13.30 -7.01 -53.50
CA GLY A 529 12.77 -7.76 -54.65
C GLY A 529 11.27 -7.63 -54.95
N ALA A 530 10.91 -6.56 -55.68
CA ALA A 530 10.04 -6.51 -56.86
C ALA A 530 8.52 -6.87 -56.84
N ASP A 531 7.77 -5.87 -57.33
CA ASP A 531 6.56 -5.85 -58.19
C ASP A 531 5.20 -6.36 -57.65
N VAL A 532 4.02 -5.75 -57.84
CA VAL A 532 3.37 -4.63 -58.62
C VAL A 532 1.83 -4.76 -58.30
N PRO A 533 0.82 -3.90 -58.64
CA PRO A 533 0.69 -2.46 -58.97
C PRO A 533 -0.34 -1.68 -58.08
N GLU A 534 -0.39 -0.36 -58.34
CA GLU A 534 -1.36 0.65 -57.92
C GLU A 534 -2.82 0.50 -58.44
N THR A 535 -3.69 1.29 -57.77
CA THR A 535 -4.94 1.94 -58.18
C THR A 535 -6.27 1.16 -58.22
N LYS A 536 -7.17 1.53 -57.30
CA LYS A 536 -8.41 2.28 -57.62
C LYS A 536 -9.13 2.75 -56.35
N ALA A 537 -9.41 4.05 -56.30
CA ALA A 537 -10.42 4.64 -55.44
C ALA A 537 -11.82 4.10 -55.76
N PRO A 538 -12.74 4.16 -54.80
CA PRO A 538 -14.03 4.79 -55.10
C PRO A 538 -14.41 5.84 -54.06
N GLU A 539 -14.92 6.96 -54.58
CA GLU A 539 -15.69 7.97 -53.87
C GLU A 539 -17.01 7.38 -53.35
N THR A 540 -17.42 7.75 -52.14
CA THR A 540 -18.83 7.83 -51.74
C THR A 540 -19.04 8.95 -50.73
N ASP A 541 -19.69 10.01 -51.23
CA ASP A 541 -20.67 10.90 -50.59
C ASP A 541 -20.59 11.11 -49.07
N ALA A 542 -20.00 12.24 -48.69
CA ALA A 542 -20.23 12.88 -47.41
C ALA A 542 -21.42 13.85 -47.55
N ASP A 543 -22.56 13.48 -46.96
CA ASP A 543 -23.65 14.42 -46.67
C ASP A 543 -23.32 15.10 -45.33
N ALA A 544 -22.86 16.34 -45.42
CA ALA A 544 -22.37 17.13 -44.31
C ALA A 544 -23.52 17.86 -43.59
N THR A 545 -23.94 17.32 -42.45
CA THR A 545 -24.51 18.15 -41.37
C THR A 545 -23.37 18.90 -40.69
N ALA A 546 -23.17 20.14 -41.11
CA ALA A 546 -22.23 21.07 -40.51
C ALA A 546 -22.72 21.50 -39.10
N THR A 547 -22.05 21.00 -38.07
CA THR A 547 -21.95 21.65 -36.76
C THR A 547 -20.47 21.85 -36.45
N ALA A 548 -20.04 23.12 -36.62
CA ALA A 548 -18.83 23.76 -36.11
C ALA A 548 -17.66 22.84 -35.65
N ASP A 549 -16.70 22.61 -36.54
CA ASP A 549 -15.35 22.17 -36.17
C ASP A 549 -14.58 23.31 -35.46
N PRO A 550 -13.89 23.06 -34.33
CA PRO A 550 -12.90 23.97 -33.80
C PRO A 550 -11.63 23.93 -34.66
N SER A 551 -11.01 25.09 -34.85
CA SER A 551 -9.77 25.33 -35.61
C SER A 551 -8.66 24.29 -35.33
N PRO A 552 -7.78 23.99 -36.30
CA PRO A 552 -6.65 23.10 -36.08
C PRO A 552 -5.78 23.62 -34.91
N PRO A 553 -5.32 22.74 -34.01
CA PRO A 553 -4.49 23.14 -32.88
C PRO A 553 -3.18 23.76 -33.40
N ASP A 554 -2.84 24.95 -32.92
CA ASP A 554 -1.54 25.58 -33.12
C ASP A 554 -0.70 25.31 -31.85
N PRO A 555 0.26 24.36 -31.88
CA PRO A 555 1.06 24.00 -30.72
C PRO A 555 1.86 25.19 -30.16
N ALA A 556 2.22 26.15 -31.00
CA ALA A 556 2.94 27.34 -30.56
C ALA A 556 2.03 28.30 -29.79
N ALA A 557 0.78 28.46 -30.22
CA ALA A 557 -0.23 29.24 -29.51
C ALA A 557 -0.62 28.57 -28.17
N ASP A 558 -0.82 27.25 -28.16
CA ASP A 558 -1.13 26.51 -26.93
C ASP A 558 0.03 26.56 -25.92
N LEU A 559 1.29 26.49 -26.37
CA LEU A 559 2.47 26.67 -25.51
C LEU A 559 2.60 28.10 -24.96
N ALA A 560 2.29 29.12 -25.78
CA ALA A 560 2.29 30.51 -25.32
C ALA A 560 1.22 30.72 -24.24
N ARG A 561 -0.01 30.23 -24.48
CA ARG A 561 -1.11 30.31 -23.51
C ARG A 561 -0.81 29.53 -22.23
N LEU A 562 -0.19 28.36 -22.33
CA LEU A 562 0.23 27.57 -21.16
C LEU A 562 1.23 28.36 -20.28
N ARG A 563 2.19 29.06 -20.90
CA ARG A 563 3.17 29.89 -20.15
C ARG A 563 2.50 31.07 -19.45
N GLU A 564 1.55 31.72 -20.09
CA GLU A 564 0.76 32.79 -19.49
C GLU A 564 -0.03 32.28 -18.28
N LEU A 565 -0.79 31.20 -18.44
CA LEU A 565 -1.57 30.59 -17.36
C LEU A 565 -0.70 30.13 -16.19
N MET A 566 0.48 29.57 -16.46
CA MET A 566 1.43 29.20 -15.39
C MET A 566 1.94 30.42 -14.63
N ALA A 567 2.15 31.56 -15.28
CA ALA A 567 2.53 32.81 -14.62
C ALA A 567 1.38 33.40 -13.80
N GLU A 568 0.16 33.42 -14.36
CA GLU A 568 -1.06 33.85 -13.65
C GLU A 568 -1.33 32.98 -12.42
N LEU A 569 -1.13 31.66 -12.54
CA LEU A 569 -1.27 30.74 -11.41
C LEU A 569 -0.22 31.00 -10.33
N ALA A 570 1.05 31.18 -10.70
CA ALA A 570 2.11 31.47 -9.73
C ALA A 570 1.85 32.78 -8.96
N GLU A 571 1.35 33.81 -9.64
CA GLU A 571 0.97 35.08 -9.01
C GLU A 571 -0.24 34.92 -8.08
N ALA A 572 -1.26 34.16 -8.49
CA ALA A 572 -2.45 33.90 -7.68
C ALA A 572 -2.14 33.04 -6.44
N GLN A 573 -1.19 32.11 -6.55
CA GLN A 573 -0.86 31.15 -5.48
C GLN A 573 0.07 31.72 -4.42
N GLY A 574 1.01 32.60 -4.80
CA GLY A 574 2.01 33.13 -3.87
C GLY A 574 2.76 32.02 -3.12
N GLU A 575 2.83 32.12 -1.79
CA GLU A 575 3.55 31.16 -0.94
C GLU A 575 2.67 29.99 -0.43
N THR A 576 1.34 30.03 -0.63
CA THR A 576 0.39 29.08 -0.02
C THR A 576 -0.58 28.49 -1.04
N PRO A 577 -0.12 27.70 -2.03
CA PRO A 577 -0.99 27.15 -3.06
C PRO A 577 -2.10 26.27 -2.49
N LEU A 578 -3.34 26.45 -2.95
CA LEU A 578 -4.48 25.60 -2.56
C LEU A 578 -4.61 24.37 -3.45
N ILE A 579 -4.23 24.48 -4.73
CA ILE A 579 -4.30 23.39 -5.71
C ILE A 579 -2.95 23.22 -6.42
N LEU A 580 -2.43 22.00 -6.47
CA LEU A 580 -1.18 21.72 -7.16
C LEU A 580 -1.46 21.18 -8.58
N PRO A 581 -0.90 21.77 -9.65
CA PRO A 581 -1.14 21.31 -11.03
C PRO A 581 -0.37 20.03 -11.40
N SER A 582 0.78 19.80 -10.77
CA SER A 582 1.65 18.64 -11.03
C SER A 582 2.55 18.39 -9.83
N VAL A 583 3.13 17.19 -9.77
CA VAL A 583 4.16 16.85 -8.79
C VAL A 583 5.47 17.48 -9.25
N ASP A 584 5.85 18.54 -8.55
CA ASP A 584 7.06 19.33 -8.79
C ASP A 584 8.04 19.18 -7.61
N ARG A 585 9.17 19.91 -7.70
CA ARG A 585 10.16 19.93 -6.62
C ARG A 585 9.57 20.43 -5.29
N ASN A 586 8.64 21.39 -5.32
CA ASN A 586 8.05 21.99 -4.12
C ASN A 586 7.10 21.02 -3.41
N ALA A 587 6.28 20.29 -4.15
CA ALA A 587 5.38 19.26 -3.64
C ALA A 587 6.18 18.18 -2.89
N VAL A 588 7.30 17.73 -3.47
CA VAL A 588 8.21 16.78 -2.82
C VAL A 588 8.82 17.38 -1.55
N ALA A 589 9.34 18.60 -1.61
CA ALA A 589 9.94 19.26 -0.44
C ALA A 589 8.93 19.46 0.70
N ALA A 590 7.67 19.78 0.39
CA ALA A 590 6.60 19.93 1.38
C ALA A 590 6.34 18.61 2.12
N VAL A 591 6.38 17.46 1.43
CA VAL A 591 6.26 16.15 2.08
C VAL A 591 7.46 15.87 2.99
N VAL A 592 8.69 16.19 2.55
CA VAL A 592 9.87 16.05 3.40
C VAL A 592 9.79 16.95 4.63
N GLN A 593 9.29 18.18 4.49
CA GLN A 593 9.04 19.08 5.62
C GLN A 593 8.10 18.42 6.64
N ASP A 594 7.00 17.80 6.20
CA ASP A 594 6.05 17.18 7.12
C ASP A 594 6.65 15.95 7.83
N TRP A 595 7.53 15.22 7.15
CA TRP A 595 8.19 14.04 7.73
C TRP A 595 9.33 14.39 8.69
N THR A 596 10.02 15.50 8.44
CA THR A 596 11.28 15.84 9.14
C THR A 596 11.19 17.09 10.02
N GLY A 597 10.17 17.92 9.84
CA GLY A 597 10.02 19.24 10.46
C GLY A 597 10.96 20.32 9.90
N ILE A 598 11.78 20.02 8.88
CA ILE A 598 12.74 20.98 8.32
C ILE A 598 12.01 21.88 7.29
N PRO A 599 12.12 23.22 7.36
CA PRO A 599 11.40 24.11 6.44
C PRO A 599 11.84 23.97 4.97
N THR A 600 10.88 23.98 4.03
CA THR A 600 11.10 23.90 2.58
C THR A 600 12.08 24.95 2.06
N GLY A 601 11.97 26.19 2.52
CA GLY A 601 12.90 27.27 2.13
C GLY A 601 14.37 26.96 2.45
N ARG A 602 14.64 26.21 3.53
CA ARG A 602 15.99 25.74 3.86
C ARG A 602 16.43 24.55 3.00
N MET A 603 15.50 23.75 2.48
CA MET A 603 15.79 22.61 1.62
C MET A 603 16.05 23.01 0.16
N LEU A 604 15.22 23.91 -0.36
CA LEU A 604 15.18 24.31 -1.77
C LEU A 604 16.27 25.33 -2.15
N SER A 605 16.90 25.97 -1.15
CA SER A 605 18.03 26.86 -1.37
C SER A 605 19.17 26.14 -2.10
N SER A 606 19.67 26.75 -3.18
CA SER A 606 20.77 26.19 -3.98
C SER A 606 21.99 25.92 -3.10
N GLN A 607 22.55 24.70 -3.19
CA GLN A 607 23.79 24.34 -2.50
C GLN A 607 24.95 25.27 -2.89
N THR A 608 24.97 25.71 -4.14
CA THR A 608 25.96 26.67 -4.64
C THR A 608 25.75 28.03 -4.00
N GLU A 609 24.51 28.51 -3.91
CA GLU A 609 24.20 29.81 -3.30
C GLU A 609 24.48 29.81 -1.79
N LYS A 610 24.16 28.72 -1.08
CA LYS A 610 24.54 28.53 0.32
C LYS A 610 26.05 28.50 0.50
N ALA A 611 26.78 27.74 -0.32
CA ALA A 611 28.23 27.72 -0.25
C ALA A 611 28.84 29.10 -0.55
N LEU A 612 28.28 29.86 -1.49
CA LEU A 612 28.71 31.22 -1.81
C LEU A 612 28.43 32.21 -0.67
N ARG A 613 27.31 32.08 0.04
CA ARG A 613 26.94 32.93 1.19
C ARG A 613 27.47 32.44 2.54
N LEU A 614 28.11 31.27 2.59
CA LEU A 614 28.51 30.60 3.84
C LEU A 614 29.33 31.50 4.79
N ALA A 615 30.29 32.26 4.27
CA ALA A 615 31.09 33.16 5.09
C ALA A 615 30.20 34.23 5.76
N ALA A 616 29.29 34.85 5.01
CA ALA A 616 28.36 35.86 5.54
C ALA A 616 27.43 35.26 6.60
N THR A 617 26.86 34.08 6.34
CA THR A 617 25.99 33.38 7.30
C THR A 617 26.73 33.00 8.59
N LEU A 618 27.99 32.58 8.49
CA LEU A 618 28.81 32.30 9.67
C LEU A 618 29.14 33.59 10.45
N SER A 619 29.43 34.69 9.76
CA SER A 619 29.72 36.00 10.37
C SER A 619 28.52 36.65 11.07
N GLU A 620 27.28 36.25 10.75
CA GLU A 620 26.08 36.67 11.51
C GLU A 620 26.11 36.16 12.97
N ARG A 621 26.77 35.03 13.21
CA ARG A 621 26.80 34.35 14.51
C ARG A 621 28.17 34.38 15.19
N VAL A 622 29.25 34.37 14.41
CA VAL A 622 30.64 34.40 14.89
C VAL A 622 31.24 35.78 14.63
N VAL A 623 31.23 36.64 15.65
CA VAL A 623 31.67 38.02 15.53
C VAL A 623 33.20 38.14 15.58
N GLY A 624 33.79 38.90 14.64
CA GLY A 624 35.19 39.31 14.66
C GLY A 624 36.19 38.22 14.21
N GLN A 625 35.71 37.14 13.59
CA GLN A 625 36.52 36.04 13.06
C GLN A 625 36.39 35.90 11.54
N ASP A 626 36.13 36.99 10.82
CA ASP A 626 35.78 36.98 9.38
C ASP A 626 36.81 36.23 8.53
N HIS A 627 38.10 36.41 8.81
CA HIS A 627 39.17 35.71 8.10
C HIS A 627 39.08 34.18 8.25
N ALA A 628 38.70 33.68 9.43
CA ALA A 628 38.52 32.24 9.65
C ALA A 628 37.28 31.73 8.93
N MET A 629 36.18 32.51 8.92
CA MET A 629 34.94 32.15 8.22
C MET A 629 35.15 32.10 6.71
N GLU A 630 35.89 33.06 6.13
CA GLU A 630 36.27 33.07 4.71
C GLU A 630 37.11 31.85 4.33
N MET A 631 38.08 31.46 5.17
CA MET A 631 38.90 30.26 4.92
C MET A 631 38.07 28.97 4.95
N ILE A 632 37.17 28.84 5.92
CA ILE A 632 36.24 27.70 5.99
C ILE A 632 35.35 27.67 4.76
N ALA A 633 34.72 28.81 4.43
CA ALA A 633 33.82 28.93 3.28
C ALA A 633 34.52 28.60 1.96
N ARG A 634 35.72 29.12 1.72
CA ARG A 634 36.49 28.83 0.50
C ARG A 634 36.80 27.34 0.36
N ARG A 635 37.14 26.65 1.46
CA ARG A 635 37.38 25.20 1.43
C ARG A 635 36.11 24.41 1.12
N VAL A 636 34.99 24.76 1.74
CA VAL A 636 33.69 24.13 1.48
C VAL A 636 33.26 24.36 0.03
N GLN A 637 33.40 25.59 -0.49
CA GLN A 637 33.14 25.92 -1.90
C GLN A 637 34.00 25.10 -2.86
N THR A 638 35.30 24.97 -2.59
CA THR A 638 36.22 24.17 -3.42
C THR A 638 35.81 22.70 -3.46
N SER A 639 35.40 22.13 -2.31
CA SER A 639 34.91 20.76 -2.26
C SER A 639 33.58 20.60 -3.02
N ARG A 640 32.65 21.55 -2.86
CA ARG A 640 31.35 21.53 -3.54
C ARG A 640 31.47 21.72 -5.06
N ALA A 641 32.50 22.42 -5.53
CA ALA A 641 32.80 22.59 -6.95
C ALA A 641 33.42 21.33 -7.61
N GLY A 642 33.59 20.22 -6.87
CA GLY A 642 34.18 18.99 -7.40
C GLY A 642 35.68 19.09 -7.67
N LEU A 643 36.35 20.15 -7.19
CA LEU A 643 37.79 20.38 -7.39
C LEU A 643 38.66 19.64 -6.36
N GLY A 644 38.06 18.79 -5.51
CA GLY A 644 38.73 17.96 -4.52
C GLY A 644 38.53 16.46 -4.79
N ALA A 645 39.41 15.62 -4.24
CA ALA A 645 39.30 14.17 -4.37
C ALA A 645 38.00 13.63 -3.70
N PRO A 646 37.20 12.78 -4.38
CA PRO A 646 35.90 12.32 -3.88
C PRO A 646 35.96 11.58 -2.54
N GLU A 647 37.04 10.83 -2.29
CA GLU A 647 37.25 10.07 -1.05
C GLU A 647 37.66 10.93 0.17
N LYS A 648 37.83 12.25 0.03
CA LYS A 648 38.26 13.13 1.12
C LYS A 648 37.08 13.86 1.77
N PRO A 649 37.09 14.08 3.09
CA PRO A 649 36.08 14.90 3.75
C PRO A 649 36.07 16.32 3.18
N VAL A 650 34.87 16.95 3.21
CA VAL A 650 34.59 18.30 2.65
C VAL A 650 35.63 19.33 3.12
N GLY A 651 35.99 19.28 4.41
CA GLY A 651 37.09 20.05 4.97
C GLY A 651 37.55 19.47 6.30
N VAL A 652 38.85 19.57 6.59
CA VAL A 652 39.43 19.28 7.90
C VAL A 652 40.02 20.59 8.42
N PHE A 653 39.49 21.05 9.54
CA PHE A 653 39.88 22.33 10.13
C PHE A 653 40.41 22.12 11.54
N LEU A 654 41.49 22.81 11.87
CA LEU A 654 41.99 22.93 13.23
C LEU A 654 41.77 24.37 13.70
N LEU A 655 40.78 24.57 14.58
CA LEU A 655 40.48 25.90 15.13
C LEU A 655 41.42 26.17 16.32
N CYS A 656 42.42 27.03 16.11
CA CYS A 656 43.39 27.41 17.13
C CYS A 656 43.13 28.82 17.66
N GLY A 657 43.09 28.98 18.98
CA GLY A 657 42.96 30.29 19.62
C GLY A 657 42.62 30.20 21.12
N PRO A 658 42.66 31.32 21.84
CA PRO A 658 42.31 31.40 23.27
C PRO A 658 40.89 30.89 23.57
N SER A 659 40.61 30.48 24.80
CA SER A 659 39.24 30.07 25.17
C SER A 659 38.25 31.23 25.03
N GLY A 660 37.00 30.95 24.66
CA GLY A 660 35.93 31.95 24.54
C GLY A 660 35.87 32.74 23.23
N VAL A 661 36.82 32.57 22.31
CA VAL A 661 36.88 33.35 21.04
C VAL A 661 35.95 32.86 19.92
N GLY A 662 34.98 31.99 20.24
CA GLY A 662 34.00 31.50 19.25
C GLY A 662 34.40 30.24 18.47
N LYS A 663 35.43 29.48 18.89
CA LYS A 663 35.82 28.21 18.23
C LYS A 663 34.68 27.18 18.19
N THR A 664 34.04 26.94 19.33
CA THR A 664 32.90 26.00 19.43
C THR A 664 31.69 26.54 18.67
N GLU A 665 31.45 27.85 18.77
CA GLU A 665 30.35 28.52 18.06
C GLU A 665 30.49 28.40 16.54
N THR A 666 31.72 28.51 16.02
CA THR A 666 32.03 28.30 14.61
C THR A 666 31.65 26.88 14.15
N ALA A 667 31.97 25.87 14.96
CA ALA A 667 31.64 24.48 14.63
C ALA A 667 30.13 24.22 14.65
N LEU A 668 29.40 24.83 15.61
CA LEU A 668 27.94 24.74 15.69
C LEU A 668 27.27 25.49 14.53
N ALA A 669 27.70 26.72 14.26
CA ALA A 669 27.19 27.51 13.14
C ALA A 669 27.40 26.79 11.81
N LEU A 670 28.56 26.17 11.60
CA LEU A 670 28.86 25.39 10.40
C LEU A 670 28.03 24.10 10.28
N ALA A 671 27.64 23.48 11.40
CA ALA A 671 26.80 22.28 11.40
C ALA A 671 25.33 22.59 11.10
N GLU A 672 24.87 23.80 11.42
CA GLU A 672 23.50 24.25 11.19
C GLU A 672 23.26 24.83 9.78
N THR A 673 24.32 25.30 9.10
CA THR A 673 24.31 25.82 7.71
C THR A 673 24.43 24.72 6.66
#